data_AF-A0A0B2W309-F1
#
_entry.id   AF-A0A0B2W309-F1
#
_cell.length_a   1.000
_cell.length_b   1.000
_cell.length_c   1.000
_cell.angle_alpha   90.00
_cell.angle_beta   90.00
_cell.angle_gamma   90.00
#
_symmetry.space_group_name_H-M   'P 1'
#
loop_
_entity.id
_entity.type
_entity.pdbx_description
1 polymer ?
#
loop_
_entity_poly.entity_id
_entity_poly.type
_entity_poly.pdbx_seq_one_letter_code
_entity_poly.pdbx_strand_id
1 'polypeptide(L)'
;MLLRVLPQTRGGALRIGCSKCGWRAVLIRHLPKRFRSCAVDGFMRRACCPLVTFDRSSSSATRTFPVKKEKYQHISPLKHVLLRPDTYVGSVLPSEEQSVYLYETQSKRMVKQVVSYIPALLKIFDEVLVNAADNKQRDPRMTAIRVTIDRDNNEVSVWNDGEGIPVEMHSEEGVYVPSLIFGTLLTSSNYDDSEVKIIGGRNGFGAKLCNIFSTEFTVETSSSNSGKRFRQTWHNNMSKCDEALVEVIPEGTSDFTKVTFKPDIEKFHMKELDEVAIGLMQRRVIDVAGTLKGVDVFLNGQKIDVHGFRDYVRLYIGKNDMAATDSEKGETYVFSEVNDRWQVAVALSDIGFEQISFVNNIATTKGGRHVDYVCDQIVSRIKEEVELRCGTKKSVRPLQVKNCMRLFLNSFIENPAFDSQTKEYLSSAPKAFGSKCVMSDAFFKELFARTDIVESIMRDINKRELRSLNRSNGRELSDLHKLEEAGDAGTNRSRQCTLIVTEGDSAKALAVAGLAVVGRKYFGVFPLRGKLTNVRGLDEKTSLQNAEVSALIRILGLKFGEDYSSDEKRNELRYGHLMIMTDQDEDGAHIRGLIVNFLHSFWPSLIRSDFIQYFITPLLKVRSGSEVIPFYSNAEFERWKRDCVDSTKYSLKYYKGLGTSSAQEAREYFAAMDRHRMQFVYGGKEDDENIELAFDKNRADDRKIWISSNSREKVSSKKIEDANRRTYSEFINEELIEFSRLDIRRSVPSAIDGLKPSQRKVLYTMMQRFEKGEVRVVQLAGAIAHFCAYHHGEQPLINTIVRLAQDFVGSNNINLLQPIGQFGTRLAGGEDCASARYIYTALSPLTRWIFPRADDSVLSYMEEDNMRIEPQWFCPIIPMVLVNGAEGIGTGWSTKVLCYNPKQIINNVQRMIDGQSLQKMLPFYRKFTGAVKEISDGRFEMSGAIMLQPSRNNSLTFQALHFV
;
A
#
# COMPACT_ATOMS: atom_id res chain seq x y z
N MET A 1 7.45 -9.82 -59.36
CA MET A 1 8.43 -10.64 -60.09
C MET A 1 9.68 -10.72 -59.22
N LEU A 2 10.03 -11.95 -58.80
CA LEU A 2 11.24 -12.42 -58.11
C LEU A 2 11.64 -11.86 -56.71
N LEU A 3 11.56 -12.78 -55.74
CA LEU A 3 12.17 -12.78 -54.42
C LEU A 3 13.68 -13.05 -54.50
N ARG A 4 14.46 -12.40 -53.62
CA ARG A 4 15.66 -13.00 -52.99
C ARG A 4 15.86 -12.41 -51.60
N VAL A 5 16.00 -13.29 -50.61
CA VAL A 5 16.34 -13.02 -49.20
C VAL A 5 17.77 -13.49 -48.98
N LEU A 6 18.61 -12.71 -48.29
CA LEU A 6 19.77 -13.15 -47.47
C LEU A 6 20.21 -11.97 -46.54
N PRO A 7 21.01 -12.18 -45.48
CA PRO A 7 20.58 -11.94 -44.09
C PRO A 7 21.23 -10.73 -43.38
N GLN A 8 20.69 -10.46 -42.19
CA GLN A 8 21.05 -9.46 -41.18
C GLN A 8 22.51 -9.00 -41.13
N THR A 9 22.72 -7.67 -41.06
CA THR A 9 23.67 -7.06 -40.12
C THR A 9 23.21 -5.65 -39.69
N ARG A 10 23.19 -5.49 -38.36
CA ARG A 10 23.39 -4.30 -37.51
C ARG A 10 23.21 -2.89 -38.10
N GLY A 11 22.34 -2.11 -37.44
CA GLY A 11 22.57 -0.68 -37.19
C GLY A 11 22.16 0.28 -38.30
N GLY A 12 20.86 0.50 -38.49
CA GLY A 12 20.33 1.48 -39.44
C GLY A 12 19.77 2.73 -38.76
N ALA A 13 20.63 3.67 -38.38
CA ALA A 13 20.24 5.07 -38.22
C ALA A 13 20.69 5.83 -39.47
N LEU A 14 19.81 5.95 -40.47
CA LEU A 14 20.07 6.80 -41.64
C LEU A 14 19.64 8.24 -41.31
N ARG A 15 20.64 9.10 -41.08
CA ARG A 15 20.48 10.55 -41.10
C ARG A 15 20.53 11.02 -42.54
N ILE A 16 19.48 11.69 -43.01
CA ILE A 16 19.51 12.50 -44.24
C ILE A 16 19.04 13.90 -43.83
N GLY A 17 19.95 14.86 -43.92
CA GLY A 17 19.68 16.29 -43.73
C GLY A 17 19.71 17.02 -45.06
N CYS A 18 18.80 17.97 -45.26
CA CYS A 18 18.83 18.92 -46.36
C CYS A 18 19.29 20.29 -45.84
N SER A 19 20.30 20.88 -46.48
CA SER A 19 21.02 22.08 -46.04
C SER A 19 20.35 23.42 -46.37
N LYS A 20 19.02 23.47 -46.60
CA LYS A 20 18.34 24.74 -46.96
C LYS A 20 16.99 25.03 -46.29
N CYS A 21 16.51 24.21 -45.35
CA CYS A 21 15.32 24.55 -44.57
C CYS A 21 15.28 23.75 -43.26
N GLY A 22 15.66 24.37 -42.14
CA GLY A 22 15.81 23.71 -40.85
C GLY A 22 14.48 23.46 -40.12
N TRP A 23 13.78 22.37 -40.46
CA TRP A 23 12.67 21.81 -39.65
C TRP A 23 12.82 20.30 -39.48
N ARG A 24 12.59 19.80 -38.24
CA ARG A 24 12.62 18.38 -37.85
C ARG A 24 11.21 17.94 -37.45
N ALA A 25 10.71 16.84 -38.01
CA ALA A 25 9.49 16.18 -37.54
C ALA A 25 9.69 14.66 -37.42
N VAL A 26 9.24 14.10 -36.30
CA VAL A 26 9.21 12.67 -35.99
C VAL A 26 7.76 12.21 -36.10
N LEU A 27 7.47 11.17 -36.87
CA LEU A 27 6.11 10.62 -37.03
C LEU A 27 6.06 9.17 -36.53
N ILE A 28 5.28 8.96 -35.46
CA ILE A 28 4.91 7.65 -34.92
C ILE A 28 3.68 7.15 -35.69
N ARG A 29 3.74 5.92 -36.21
CA ARG A 29 2.62 5.23 -36.88
C ARG A 29 1.75 4.49 -35.86
N HIS A 30 0.43 4.61 -35.94
CA HIS A 30 -0.52 3.49 -35.87
C HIS A 30 -1.87 3.88 -36.54
N LEU A 31 -2.49 2.87 -37.18
CA LEU A 31 -3.86 2.77 -37.74
C LEU A 31 -4.12 3.07 -39.24
N PRO A 32 -5.12 2.40 -39.87
CA PRO A 32 -4.92 1.65 -41.11
C PRO A 32 -5.66 2.17 -42.35
N LYS A 33 -5.31 1.53 -43.47
CA LYS A 33 -5.71 1.75 -44.87
C LYS A 33 -7.22 1.84 -45.12
N ARG A 34 -7.68 2.98 -45.66
CA ARG A 34 -8.61 3.08 -46.80
C ARG A 34 -8.58 4.52 -47.33
N PHE A 35 -8.72 4.67 -48.66
CA PHE A 35 -8.66 5.89 -49.47
C PHE A 35 -7.26 6.42 -49.85
N ARG A 36 -6.68 5.76 -50.85
CA ARG A 36 -5.83 6.39 -51.87
C ARG A 36 -6.72 6.73 -53.07
N SER A 37 -6.77 7.99 -53.49
CA SER A 37 -6.54 8.39 -54.90
C SER A 37 -6.71 9.90 -55.11
N CYS A 38 -5.66 10.49 -55.67
CA CYS A 38 -5.63 11.66 -56.56
C CYS A 38 -5.87 13.06 -56.00
N ALA A 39 -4.78 13.68 -55.56
CA ALA A 39 -4.45 15.07 -55.88
C ALA A 39 -2.95 15.14 -56.22
N VAL A 40 -2.62 15.28 -57.51
CA VAL A 40 -1.29 15.68 -57.99
C VAL A 40 -1.50 16.56 -59.23
N ASP A 41 -0.75 17.66 -59.24
CA ASP A 41 -0.39 18.59 -60.32
C ASP A 41 -1.23 19.84 -60.62
N GLY A 42 -0.52 20.98 -60.57
CA GLY A 42 -0.88 22.18 -61.33
C GLY A 42 -0.42 23.52 -60.76
N PHE A 43 0.88 23.72 -60.51
CA PHE A 43 1.46 25.01 -60.10
C PHE A 43 1.77 25.93 -61.30
N MET A 44 1.39 27.21 -61.19
CA MET A 44 1.88 28.42 -61.89
C MET A 44 1.73 28.60 -63.43
N ARG A 45 1.06 29.69 -63.85
CA ARG A 45 1.64 30.82 -64.62
C ARG A 45 0.64 31.98 -64.93
N ARG A 46 1.10 33.20 -64.60
CA ARG A 46 1.02 34.52 -65.29
C ARG A 46 -0.29 35.06 -65.90
N ALA A 47 -0.67 36.24 -65.37
CA ALA A 47 -0.96 37.52 -66.04
C ALA A 47 -1.68 37.56 -67.40
N CYS A 48 -2.89 38.15 -67.42
CA CYS A 48 -3.30 39.29 -68.25
C CYS A 48 -4.79 39.59 -68.03
N CYS A 49 -5.14 40.85 -67.72
CA CYS A 49 -6.46 41.45 -67.98
C CYS A 49 -6.62 41.61 -69.52
N PRO A 50 -7.83 41.72 -70.13
CA PRO A 50 -8.77 42.80 -69.79
C PRO A 50 -10.29 42.52 -69.93
N LEU A 51 -11.05 43.36 -69.23
CA LEU A 51 -12.32 44.02 -69.58
C LEU A 51 -13.09 43.53 -70.82
N VAL A 52 -14.36 43.16 -70.62
CA VAL A 52 -15.47 43.54 -71.52
C VAL A 52 -16.68 43.94 -70.68
N THR A 53 -17.02 45.22 -70.77
CA THR A 53 -18.32 45.83 -70.44
C THR A 53 -19.33 45.49 -71.53
N PHE A 54 -20.61 45.27 -71.20
CA PHE A 54 -21.73 45.86 -71.95
C PHE A 54 -23.03 45.86 -71.14
N ASP A 55 -23.78 46.92 -71.39
CA ASP A 55 -24.87 47.50 -70.62
C ASP A 55 -26.26 47.12 -71.19
N ARG A 56 -27.27 47.25 -70.32
CA ARG A 56 -28.70 47.59 -70.52
C ARG A 56 -29.69 46.74 -71.36
N SER A 57 -30.69 46.29 -70.60
CA SER A 57 -32.16 46.44 -70.80
C SER A 57 -32.87 45.79 -71.98
N SER A 58 -33.84 44.91 -71.69
CA SER A 58 -35.23 45.08 -72.13
C SER A 58 -36.17 44.10 -71.41
N SER A 59 -37.41 44.56 -71.24
CA SER A 59 -38.54 43.99 -70.50
C SER A 59 -39.15 42.73 -71.12
N SER A 60 -39.65 41.81 -70.29
CA SER A 60 -41.09 41.45 -70.19
C SER A 60 -41.34 40.02 -69.68
N ALA A 61 -42.50 39.87 -69.02
CA ALA A 61 -43.27 38.66 -68.76
C ALA A 61 -42.81 37.70 -67.64
N THR A 62 -43.54 37.82 -66.54
CA THR A 62 -43.72 36.87 -65.43
C THR A 62 -43.92 35.41 -65.87
N ARG A 63 -43.00 34.54 -65.45
CA ARG A 63 -43.25 33.12 -65.17
C ARG A 63 -42.51 32.75 -63.87
N THR A 64 -43.28 32.51 -62.81
CA THR A 64 -42.77 31.98 -61.53
C THR A 64 -42.36 30.53 -61.71
N PHE A 65 -41.05 30.27 -61.75
CA PHE A 65 -40.46 28.95 -61.58
C PHE A 65 -40.08 28.74 -60.10
N PRO A 66 -40.15 27.51 -59.57
CA PRO A 66 -39.70 27.22 -58.21
C PRO A 66 -38.21 27.52 -58.11
N VAL A 67 -37.85 28.40 -57.17
CA VAL A 67 -36.46 28.80 -56.91
C VAL A 67 -35.65 27.54 -56.59
N LYS A 68 -34.70 27.18 -57.47
CA LYS A 68 -33.65 26.21 -57.13
C LYS A 68 -32.95 26.74 -55.87
N LYS A 69 -33.03 26.02 -54.75
CA LYS A 69 -32.19 26.31 -53.57
C LYS A 69 -30.73 26.25 -54.03
N GLU A 70 -30.07 27.39 -54.11
CA GLU A 70 -28.65 27.45 -54.39
C GLU A 70 -27.88 26.66 -53.31
N LYS A 71 -26.89 25.86 -53.75
CA LYS A 71 -26.11 24.98 -52.87
C LYS A 71 -25.25 25.76 -51.86
N TYR A 72 -24.86 26.99 -52.19
CA TYR A 72 -24.06 27.87 -51.35
C TYR A 72 -24.90 29.09 -50.97
N GLN A 73 -24.97 29.40 -49.68
CA GLN A 73 -25.82 30.47 -49.16
C GLN A 73 -24.98 31.44 -48.34
N HIS A 74 -25.19 32.75 -48.54
CA HIS A 74 -24.67 33.79 -47.67
C HIS A 74 -25.76 34.19 -46.67
N ILE A 75 -25.50 34.02 -45.38
CA ILE A 75 -26.45 34.28 -44.30
C ILE A 75 -25.92 35.38 -43.38
N SER A 76 -26.80 36.30 -42.97
CA SER A 76 -26.47 37.37 -42.03
C SER A 76 -26.04 36.81 -40.66
N PRO A 77 -25.17 37.48 -39.90
CA PRO A 77 -24.74 37.03 -38.57
C PRO A 77 -25.89 36.66 -37.62
N LEU A 78 -26.96 37.46 -37.56
CA LEU A 78 -28.14 37.19 -36.73
C LEU A 78 -28.83 35.87 -37.12
N LYS A 79 -29.06 35.65 -38.42
CA LYS A 79 -29.59 34.36 -38.94
C LYS A 79 -28.64 33.19 -38.67
N HIS A 80 -27.33 33.41 -38.71
CA HIS A 80 -26.36 32.36 -38.40
C HIS A 80 -26.45 31.92 -36.93
N VAL A 81 -26.56 32.87 -35.99
CA VAL A 81 -26.74 32.56 -34.55
C VAL A 81 -27.99 31.69 -34.33
N LEU A 82 -29.11 32.03 -34.96
CA LEU A 82 -30.35 31.27 -34.85
C LEU A 82 -30.29 29.89 -35.55
N LEU A 83 -29.55 29.77 -36.66
CA LEU A 83 -29.39 28.51 -37.39
C LEU A 83 -28.37 27.56 -36.74
N ARG A 84 -27.37 28.10 -36.04
CA ARG A 84 -26.25 27.38 -35.44
C ARG A 84 -26.00 27.85 -34.00
N PRO A 85 -26.95 27.63 -33.08
CA PRO A 85 -26.86 28.06 -31.69
C PRO A 85 -25.67 27.45 -30.92
N ASP A 86 -25.28 26.22 -31.27
CA ASP A 86 -24.28 25.42 -30.56
C ASP A 86 -22.95 26.16 -30.34
N THR A 87 -22.50 26.95 -31.32
CA THR A 87 -21.21 27.68 -31.23
C THR A 87 -21.28 28.94 -30.37
N TYR A 88 -22.48 29.43 -30.04
CA TYR A 88 -22.69 30.68 -29.32
C TYR A 88 -23.20 30.46 -27.90
N VAL A 89 -24.32 29.74 -27.77
CA VAL A 89 -25.02 29.51 -26.50
C VAL A 89 -25.02 28.05 -26.07
N GLY A 90 -24.60 27.13 -26.95
CA GLY A 90 -24.72 25.69 -26.73
C GLY A 90 -26.00 25.14 -27.36
N SER A 91 -26.32 23.88 -27.04
CA SER A 91 -27.46 23.20 -27.68
C SER A 91 -28.80 23.74 -27.21
N VAL A 92 -29.71 23.91 -28.17
CA VAL A 92 -31.14 24.20 -27.94
C VAL A 92 -31.96 22.93 -27.71
N LEU A 93 -31.32 21.76 -27.85
CA LEU A 93 -31.92 20.47 -27.53
C LEU A 93 -31.56 20.05 -26.10
N PRO A 94 -32.39 19.21 -25.45
CA PRO A 94 -32.06 18.62 -24.16
C PRO A 94 -30.73 17.86 -24.22
N SER A 95 -29.90 18.06 -23.21
CA SER A 95 -28.66 17.31 -23.02
C SER A 95 -28.93 15.85 -22.64
N GLU A 96 -27.93 14.98 -22.82
CA GLU A 96 -27.96 13.65 -22.21
C GLU A 96 -28.10 13.76 -20.68
N GLU A 97 -28.73 12.75 -20.06
CA GLU A 97 -28.88 12.71 -18.60
C GLU A 97 -27.51 12.78 -17.93
N GLN A 98 -27.34 13.79 -17.08
CA GLN A 98 -26.09 14.05 -16.37
C GLN A 98 -26.35 14.39 -14.92
N SER A 99 -25.43 13.96 -14.05
CA SER A 99 -25.48 14.26 -12.62
C SER A 99 -25.03 15.70 -12.39
N VAL A 100 -25.97 16.59 -12.08
CA VAL A 100 -25.69 17.99 -11.75
C VAL A 100 -26.09 18.29 -10.30
N TYR A 101 -25.46 19.29 -9.71
CA TYR A 101 -25.92 19.82 -8.44
C TYR A 101 -27.10 20.76 -8.68
N LEU A 102 -28.15 20.64 -7.87
CA LEU A 102 -29.28 21.55 -7.76
C LEU A 102 -29.44 21.98 -6.30
N TYR A 103 -29.95 23.19 -6.09
CA TYR A 103 -30.22 23.68 -4.75
C TYR A 103 -31.59 23.18 -4.28
N GLU A 104 -31.61 22.47 -3.16
CA GLU A 104 -32.83 22.00 -2.52
C GLU A 104 -33.23 22.98 -1.41
N THR A 105 -34.33 23.71 -1.64
CA THR A 105 -34.79 24.79 -0.74
C THR A 105 -35.15 24.29 0.67
N GLN A 106 -35.66 23.06 0.79
CA GLN A 106 -36.05 22.49 2.09
C GLN A 106 -34.85 22.21 2.99
N SER A 107 -33.82 21.57 2.44
CA SER A 107 -32.61 21.23 3.18
C SER A 107 -31.59 22.39 3.21
N LYS A 108 -31.77 23.40 2.34
CA LYS A 108 -30.82 24.49 2.07
C LYS A 108 -29.45 23.97 1.64
N ARG A 109 -29.41 22.97 0.75
CA ARG A 109 -28.17 22.28 0.32
C ARG A 109 -28.08 22.10 -1.18
N MET A 110 -26.86 21.84 -1.65
CA MET A 110 -26.61 21.39 -3.01
C MET A 110 -26.67 19.87 -3.06
N VAL A 111 -27.63 19.33 -3.81
CA VAL A 111 -27.88 17.89 -3.95
C VAL A 111 -27.64 17.48 -5.39
N LYS A 112 -26.98 16.34 -5.59
CA LYS A 112 -26.82 15.77 -6.93
C LYS A 112 -28.12 15.15 -7.40
N GLN A 113 -28.56 15.55 -8.59
CA GLN A 113 -29.70 14.95 -9.28
C GLN A 113 -29.30 14.63 -10.71
N VAL A 114 -29.82 13.52 -11.23
CA VAL A 114 -29.64 13.14 -12.63
C VAL A 114 -30.75 13.82 -13.42
N VAL A 115 -30.39 14.78 -14.27
CA VAL A 115 -31.36 15.56 -15.04
C VAL A 115 -30.91 15.72 -16.49
N SER A 116 -31.88 15.93 -17.37
CA SER A 116 -31.67 16.44 -18.74
C SER A 116 -32.14 17.89 -18.78
N TYR A 117 -31.32 18.77 -19.33
CA TYR A 117 -31.62 20.20 -19.42
C TYR A 117 -31.09 20.81 -20.72
N ILE A 118 -31.55 22.01 -21.06
CA ILE A 118 -31.16 22.72 -22.28
C ILE A 118 -30.02 23.71 -21.99
N PRO A 119 -28.78 23.46 -22.45
CA PRO A 119 -27.63 24.31 -22.15
C PRO A 119 -27.80 25.75 -22.63
N ALA A 120 -28.39 25.96 -23.82
CA ALA A 120 -28.57 27.29 -24.39
C ALA A 120 -29.45 28.20 -23.52
N LEU A 121 -30.51 27.65 -22.91
CA LEU A 121 -31.40 28.40 -22.02
C LEU A 121 -30.67 28.86 -20.76
N LEU A 122 -29.91 27.97 -20.12
CA LEU A 122 -29.09 28.32 -18.97
C LEU A 122 -28.02 29.35 -19.34
N LYS A 123 -27.44 29.23 -20.54
CA LYS A 123 -26.36 30.11 -20.99
C LYS A 123 -26.82 31.54 -21.24
N ILE A 124 -28.00 31.75 -21.83
CA ILE A 124 -28.53 33.10 -22.05
C ILE A 124 -28.84 33.81 -20.73
N PHE A 125 -29.33 33.07 -19.74
CA PHE A 125 -29.52 33.57 -18.38
C PHE A 125 -28.18 33.93 -17.72
N ASP A 126 -27.20 33.03 -17.82
CA ASP A 126 -25.86 33.20 -17.27
C ASP A 126 -25.16 34.44 -17.84
N GLU A 127 -25.30 34.74 -19.14
CA GLU A 127 -24.69 35.94 -19.74
C GLU A 127 -25.28 37.25 -19.17
N VAL A 128 -26.57 37.29 -18.83
CA VAL A 128 -27.16 38.48 -18.18
C VAL A 128 -26.70 38.57 -16.72
N LEU A 129 -26.70 37.44 -16.01
CA LEU A 129 -26.29 37.37 -14.61
C LEU A 129 -24.81 37.74 -14.41
N VAL A 130 -23.93 37.27 -15.30
CA VAL A 130 -22.50 37.60 -15.28
C VAL A 130 -22.28 39.08 -15.59
N ASN A 131 -23.04 39.69 -16.49
CA ASN A 131 -22.94 41.14 -16.73
C ASN A 131 -23.31 41.96 -15.48
N ALA A 132 -24.34 41.54 -14.74
CA ALA A 132 -24.68 42.16 -13.46
C ALA A 132 -23.56 41.97 -12.42
N ALA A 133 -22.97 40.77 -12.34
CA ALA A 133 -21.84 40.49 -11.46
C ALA A 133 -20.57 41.27 -11.83
N ASP A 134 -20.30 41.46 -13.12
CA ASP A 134 -19.18 42.26 -13.64
C ASP A 134 -19.30 43.73 -13.23
N ASN A 135 -20.52 44.23 -12.98
CA ASN A 135 -20.71 45.62 -12.53
C ASN A 135 -20.05 45.88 -11.17
N LYS A 136 -19.93 44.88 -10.29
CA LYS A 136 -19.22 45.03 -9.01
C LYS A 136 -17.73 45.33 -9.19
N GLN A 137 -17.13 44.86 -10.29
CA GLN A 137 -15.73 45.15 -10.62
C GLN A 137 -15.57 46.54 -11.25
N ARG A 138 -16.62 47.06 -11.91
CA ARG A 138 -16.65 48.41 -12.49
C ARG A 138 -16.93 49.46 -11.43
N ASP A 139 -17.96 49.23 -10.62
CA ASP A 139 -18.36 50.05 -9.49
C ASP A 139 -18.30 49.25 -8.17
N PRO A 140 -17.24 49.45 -7.38
CA PRO A 140 -17.11 48.84 -6.07
C PRO A 140 -18.25 49.21 -5.09
N ARG A 141 -19.04 50.25 -5.36
CA ARG A 141 -20.16 50.69 -4.51
C ARG A 141 -21.43 49.85 -4.67
N MET A 142 -21.51 49.02 -5.71
CA MET A 142 -22.64 48.10 -5.93
C MET A 142 -22.86 47.20 -4.70
N THR A 143 -24.09 47.12 -4.18
CA THR A 143 -24.43 46.38 -2.96
C THR A 143 -25.44 45.26 -3.15
N ALA A 144 -26.21 45.23 -4.25
CA ALA A 144 -27.31 44.29 -4.41
C ALA A 144 -27.53 43.81 -5.85
N ILE A 145 -27.83 42.51 -5.98
CA ILE A 145 -28.37 41.90 -7.20
C ILE A 145 -29.74 41.29 -6.86
N ARG A 146 -30.75 41.53 -7.70
CA ARG A 146 -32.08 40.94 -7.55
C ARG A 146 -32.44 40.18 -8.81
N VAL A 147 -32.72 38.90 -8.67
CA VAL A 147 -33.17 38.02 -9.74
C VAL A 147 -34.60 37.60 -9.48
N THR A 148 -35.48 37.82 -10.46
CA THR A 148 -36.87 37.33 -10.44
C THR A 148 -37.05 36.34 -11.57
N ILE A 149 -37.54 35.15 -11.25
CA ILE A 149 -37.92 34.10 -12.20
C ILE A 149 -39.41 33.88 -12.02
N ASP A 150 -40.17 34.31 -13.03
CA ASP A 150 -41.62 34.16 -13.10
C ASP A 150 -41.97 33.01 -14.07
N ARG A 151 -42.43 31.89 -13.50
CA ARG A 151 -42.80 30.70 -14.25
C ARG A 151 -44.08 30.92 -15.07
N ASP A 152 -45.05 31.64 -14.53
CA ASP A 152 -46.37 31.80 -15.14
C ASP A 152 -46.27 32.64 -16.43
N ASN A 153 -45.37 33.63 -16.42
CA ASN A 153 -45.14 34.51 -17.57
C ASN A 153 -43.93 34.12 -18.43
N ASN A 154 -43.20 33.04 -18.08
CA ASN A 154 -41.91 32.67 -18.67
C ASN A 154 -40.95 33.87 -18.75
N GLU A 155 -40.87 34.66 -17.69
CA GLU A 155 -40.13 35.91 -17.65
C GLU A 155 -39.00 35.81 -16.62
N VAL A 156 -37.82 36.32 -16.98
CA VAL A 156 -36.68 36.43 -16.07
C VAL A 156 -36.20 37.88 -16.04
N SER A 157 -36.03 38.43 -14.85
CA SER A 157 -35.43 39.75 -14.65
C SER A 157 -34.21 39.69 -13.76
N VAL A 158 -33.17 40.43 -14.16
CA VAL A 158 -31.93 40.61 -13.40
C VAL A 158 -31.72 42.10 -13.21
N TRP A 159 -31.68 42.53 -11.96
CA TRP A 159 -31.49 43.90 -11.54
C TRP A 159 -30.22 44.01 -10.71
N ASN A 160 -29.42 45.05 -10.92
CA ASN A 160 -28.30 45.41 -10.06
C ASN A 160 -28.30 46.91 -9.77
N ASP A 161 -27.85 47.28 -8.56
CA ASP A 161 -27.49 48.65 -8.22
C ASP A 161 -26.06 48.98 -8.68
N GLY A 162 -25.55 50.13 -8.23
CA GLY A 162 -24.29 50.70 -8.69
C GLY A 162 -24.45 51.46 -10.00
N GLU A 163 -23.32 51.93 -10.53
CA GLU A 163 -23.28 52.74 -11.75
C GLU A 163 -24.08 52.10 -12.90
N GLY A 164 -25.02 52.88 -13.44
CA GLY A 164 -25.87 52.46 -14.57
C GLY A 164 -25.16 52.66 -15.91
N ILE A 165 -25.78 52.16 -16.98
CA ILE A 165 -25.25 52.37 -18.33
C ILE A 165 -25.45 53.84 -18.74
N PRO A 166 -24.41 54.50 -19.32
CA PRO A 166 -24.52 55.89 -19.79
C PRO A 166 -25.66 56.07 -20.80
N VAL A 167 -26.57 57.01 -20.54
CA VAL A 167 -27.69 57.34 -21.45
C VAL A 167 -27.31 58.53 -22.33
N GLU A 168 -26.36 58.28 -23.23
CA GLU A 168 -25.84 59.25 -24.19
C GLU A 168 -25.85 58.69 -25.61
N MET A 169 -25.81 59.59 -26.60
CA MET A 169 -25.73 59.21 -28.00
C MET A 169 -24.28 58.88 -28.36
N HIS A 170 -24.05 57.70 -28.94
CA HIS A 170 -22.72 57.31 -29.41
C HIS A 170 -22.31 58.17 -30.62
N SER A 171 -21.14 58.78 -30.57
CA SER A 171 -20.67 59.77 -31.54
C SER A 171 -20.57 59.23 -32.97
N GLU A 172 -20.21 57.96 -33.14
CA GLU A 172 -20.01 57.32 -34.46
C GLU A 172 -21.25 56.60 -34.99
N GLU A 173 -22.06 56.03 -34.09
CA GLU A 173 -23.15 55.10 -34.46
C GLU A 173 -24.53 55.78 -34.45
N GLY A 174 -24.63 57.00 -33.90
CA GLY A 174 -25.86 57.80 -33.95
C GLY A 174 -27.05 57.18 -33.19
N VAL A 175 -26.80 56.27 -32.25
CA VAL A 175 -27.80 55.63 -31.38
C VAL A 175 -27.38 55.76 -29.92
N TYR A 176 -28.32 55.60 -28.99
CA TYR A 176 -28.00 55.59 -27.57
C TYR A 176 -27.07 54.41 -27.21
N VAL A 177 -26.12 54.63 -26.29
CA VAL A 177 -25.18 53.58 -25.84
C VAL A 177 -25.88 52.30 -25.36
N PRO A 178 -26.97 52.34 -24.54
CA PRO A 178 -27.71 51.14 -24.19
C PRO A 178 -28.32 50.43 -25.42
N SER A 179 -28.85 51.18 -26.39
CA SER A 179 -29.36 50.61 -27.65
C SER A 179 -28.27 49.88 -28.43
N LEU A 180 -27.07 50.46 -28.49
CA LEU A 180 -25.93 49.88 -29.20
C LEU A 180 -25.46 48.57 -28.55
N ILE A 181 -25.21 48.58 -27.23
CA ILE A 181 -24.56 47.45 -26.55
C ILE A 181 -25.50 46.25 -26.30
N PHE A 182 -26.82 46.43 -26.41
CA PHE A 182 -27.84 45.38 -26.28
C PHE A 182 -28.57 45.02 -27.58
N GLY A 183 -28.57 45.91 -28.58
CA GLY A 183 -29.26 45.71 -29.87
C GLY A 183 -28.35 45.36 -31.05
N THR A 184 -27.05 45.58 -30.95
CA THR A 184 -26.09 45.35 -32.05
C THR A 184 -25.06 44.28 -31.66
N LEU A 185 -24.88 43.26 -32.51
CA LEU A 185 -23.84 42.23 -32.33
C LEU A 185 -22.43 42.86 -32.43
N LEU A 186 -21.43 42.22 -31.79
CA LEU A 186 -20.03 42.66 -31.82
C LEU A 186 -19.81 44.04 -31.18
N THR A 187 -20.52 44.32 -30.10
CA THR A 187 -20.37 45.54 -29.28
C THR A 187 -19.91 45.17 -27.87
N SER A 188 -18.85 45.81 -27.38
CA SER A 188 -18.23 45.51 -26.09
C SER A 188 -17.38 46.69 -25.64
N SER A 189 -17.34 46.96 -24.34
CA SER A 189 -16.36 47.86 -23.71
C SER A 189 -14.96 47.23 -23.58
N ASN A 190 -14.82 45.96 -24.00
CA ASN A 190 -13.68 45.11 -23.65
C ASN A 190 -12.85 44.69 -24.88
N TYR A 191 -12.83 45.51 -25.93
CA TYR A 191 -12.01 45.26 -27.13
C TYR A 191 -10.56 45.71 -27.02
N ASP A 192 -10.27 46.65 -26.11
CA ASP A 192 -8.89 46.99 -25.78
C ASP A 192 -8.31 45.97 -24.79
N ASP A 193 -7.55 45.00 -25.33
CA ASP A 193 -6.81 43.98 -24.58
C ASP A 193 -5.53 44.54 -23.90
N SER A 194 -5.15 45.79 -24.16
CA SER A 194 -4.00 46.43 -23.48
C SER A 194 -4.34 46.84 -22.04
N GLU A 195 -5.61 47.06 -21.75
CA GLU A 195 -6.12 47.25 -20.39
C GLU A 195 -6.30 45.89 -19.69
N VAL A 196 -5.74 45.77 -18.50
CA VAL A 196 -5.87 44.57 -17.67
C VAL A 196 -7.26 44.53 -17.05
N LYS A 197 -8.10 43.58 -17.48
CA LYS A 197 -9.48 43.46 -17.03
C LYS A 197 -9.73 42.10 -16.36
N ILE A 198 -10.49 42.13 -15.27
CA ILE A 198 -10.86 40.96 -14.43
C ILE A 198 -12.38 40.76 -14.45
N ILE A 199 -12.96 40.85 -15.64
CA ILE A 199 -14.41 40.73 -15.89
C ILE A 199 -14.67 39.52 -16.79
N GLY A 200 -15.90 39.02 -16.78
CA GLY A 200 -16.33 37.85 -17.55
C GLY A 200 -16.73 38.17 -19.00
N GLY A 201 -17.17 39.40 -19.29
CA GLY A 201 -17.45 39.87 -20.64
C GLY A 201 -16.16 40.05 -21.47
N ARG A 202 -16.06 39.42 -22.65
CA ARG A 202 -14.89 39.60 -23.55
C ARG A 202 -15.30 39.83 -25.00
N ASN A 203 -16.07 38.89 -25.55
CA ASN A 203 -16.27 38.79 -27.00
C ASN A 203 -17.40 39.67 -27.56
N GLY A 204 -18.12 40.43 -26.72
CA GLY A 204 -19.18 41.34 -27.18
C GLY A 204 -20.46 40.66 -27.69
N PHE A 205 -20.73 39.42 -27.27
CA PHE A 205 -21.93 38.66 -27.66
C PHE A 205 -22.99 38.54 -26.56
N GLY A 206 -22.59 38.44 -25.29
CA GLY A 206 -23.41 37.93 -24.17
C GLY A 206 -24.87 38.40 -24.12
N ALA A 207 -25.10 39.67 -23.80
CA ALA A 207 -26.47 40.20 -23.66
C ALA A 207 -27.27 40.17 -24.97
N LYS A 208 -26.60 40.28 -26.13
CA LYS A 208 -27.25 40.15 -27.45
C LYS A 208 -27.71 38.73 -27.71
N LEU A 209 -26.96 37.72 -27.28
CA LEU A 209 -27.39 36.32 -27.42
C LEU A 209 -28.67 36.09 -26.61
N CYS A 210 -28.77 36.66 -25.42
CA CYS A 210 -30.02 36.64 -24.66
C CYS A 210 -31.17 37.31 -25.44
N ASN A 211 -30.95 38.51 -26.00
CA ASN A 211 -31.93 39.21 -26.82
C ASN A 211 -32.36 38.41 -28.07
N ILE A 212 -31.41 37.80 -28.80
CA ILE A 212 -31.69 36.96 -29.97
C ILE A 212 -32.52 35.72 -29.62
N PHE A 213 -32.31 35.12 -28.46
CA PHE A 213 -33.08 33.95 -28.00
C PHE A 213 -34.30 34.31 -27.13
N SER A 214 -34.75 35.57 -27.18
CA SER A 214 -35.93 36.04 -26.46
C SER A 214 -37.03 36.52 -27.41
N THR A 215 -38.29 36.31 -27.01
CA THR A 215 -39.47 36.88 -27.69
C THR A 215 -39.60 38.37 -27.38
N GLU A 216 -39.31 38.74 -26.14
CA GLU A 216 -39.28 40.11 -25.62
C GLU A 216 -38.02 40.30 -24.76
N PHE A 217 -37.29 41.40 -24.96
CA PHE A 217 -36.09 41.75 -24.19
C PHE A 217 -36.13 43.25 -23.87
N THR A 218 -36.22 43.60 -22.59
CA THR A 218 -36.32 44.98 -22.11
C THR A 218 -35.11 45.35 -21.28
N VAL A 219 -34.50 46.50 -21.58
CA VAL A 219 -33.44 47.10 -20.78
C VAL A 219 -33.97 48.38 -20.15
N GLU A 220 -33.84 48.50 -18.84
CA GLU A 220 -34.12 49.72 -18.08
C GLU A 220 -32.84 50.10 -17.32
N THR A 221 -32.38 51.35 -17.46
CA THR A 221 -31.18 51.84 -16.75
C THR A 221 -31.38 53.27 -16.28
N SER A 222 -30.80 53.60 -15.14
CA SER A 222 -30.75 54.94 -14.57
C SER A 222 -29.29 55.29 -14.33
N SER A 223 -28.85 56.44 -14.84
CA SER A 223 -27.47 56.88 -14.69
C SER A 223 -27.42 58.35 -14.26
N SER A 224 -26.94 58.61 -13.04
CA SER A 224 -26.78 59.93 -12.44
C SER A 224 -25.79 60.78 -13.22
N ASN A 225 -24.78 60.15 -13.82
CA ASN A 225 -23.79 60.82 -14.67
C ASN A 225 -24.45 61.44 -15.91
N SER A 226 -25.42 60.74 -16.50
CA SER A 226 -26.19 61.24 -17.66
C SER A 226 -27.41 62.08 -17.27
N GLY A 227 -27.81 62.07 -16.01
CA GLY A 227 -29.04 62.72 -15.52
C GLY A 227 -30.32 62.16 -16.16
N LYS A 228 -30.29 60.92 -16.66
CA LYS A 228 -31.38 60.31 -17.45
C LYS A 228 -31.67 58.87 -17.05
N ARG A 229 -32.93 58.48 -17.30
CA ARG A 229 -33.42 57.10 -17.28
C ARG A 229 -33.75 56.68 -18.70
N PHE A 230 -33.42 55.44 -19.03
CA PHE A 230 -33.62 54.86 -20.35
C PHE A 230 -34.43 53.57 -20.21
N ARG A 231 -35.39 53.37 -21.10
CA ARG A 231 -36.09 52.10 -21.29
C ARG A 231 -36.24 51.80 -22.78
N GLN A 232 -35.87 50.60 -23.19
CA GLN A 232 -36.09 50.12 -24.56
C GLN A 232 -36.41 48.63 -24.57
N THR A 233 -37.32 48.24 -25.44
CA THR A 233 -37.78 46.86 -25.62
C THR A 233 -37.53 46.39 -27.04
N TRP A 234 -36.96 45.19 -27.17
CA TRP A 234 -36.78 44.45 -28.41
C TRP A 234 -37.78 43.30 -28.47
N HIS A 235 -38.24 43.01 -29.69
CA HIS A 235 -39.22 41.96 -29.97
C HIS A 235 -38.74 41.03 -31.06
N ASN A 236 -39.23 39.79 -31.04
CA ASN A 236 -39.01 38.77 -32.08
C ASN A 236 -37.52 38.54 -32.37
N ASN A 237 -36.78 38.02 -31.40
CA ASN A 237 -35.37 37.62 -31.57
C ASN A 237 -34.45 38.79 -32.03
N MET A 238 -34.62 39.97 -31.43
CA MET A 238 -33.88 41.21 -31.75
C MET A 238 -34.16 41.79 -33.16
N SER A 239 -35.18 41.30 -33.88
CA SER A 239 -35.49 41.78 -35.24
C SER A 239 -36.32 43.05 -35.29
N LYS A 240 -37.09 43.32 -34.24
CA LYS A 240 -37.85 44.57 -34.04
C LYS A 240 -37.39 45.24 -32.76
N CYS A 241 -37.40 46.56 -32.76
CA CYS A 241 -36.96 47.38 -31.63
C CYS A 241 -37.90 48.57 -31.50
N ASP A 242 -38.41 48.81 -30.30
CA ASP A 242 -39.24 49.97 -30.00
C ASP A 242 -38.35 51.23 -29.88
N GLU A 243 -38.96 52.41 -29.98
CA GLU A 243 -38.25 53.67 -29.75
C GLU A 243 -37.75 53.75 -28.30
N ALA A 244 -36.55 54.30 -28.11
CA ALA A 244 -35.96 54.46 -26.78
C ALA A 244 -36.75 55.52 -25.97
N LEU A 245 -37.32 55.10 -24.84
CA LEU A 245 -37.96 56.00 -23.89
C LEU A 245 -36.88 56.59 -22.98
N VAL A 246 -36.67 57.91 -23.08
CA VAL A 246 -35.66 58.62 -22.30
C VAL A 246 -36.31 59.72 -21.48
N GLU A 247 -36.11 59.65 -20.17
CA GLU A 247 -36.66 60.58 -19.19
C GLU A 247 -35.53 61.25 -18.39
N VAL A 248 -35.68 62.51 -18.02
CA VAL A 248 -34.74 63.20 -17.11
C VAL A 248 -35.04 62.77 -15.68
N ILE A 249 -34.02 62.35 -14.93
CA ILE A 249 -34.19 61.92 -13.52
C ILE A 249 -33.90 63.07 -12.55
N PRO A 250 -34.60 63.13 -11.40
CA PRO A 250 -34.26 64.07 -10.32
C PRO A 250 -32.87 63.82 -9.74
N GLU A 251 -32.24 64.89 -9.25
CA GLU A 251 -30.97 64.80 -8.51
C GLU A 251 -31.12 63.91 -7.27
N GLY A 252 -30.14 63.03 -7.04
CA GLY A 252 -30.19 62.04 -5.94
C GLY A 252 -30.97 60.75 -6.25
N THR A 253 -31.47 60.57 -7.48
CA THR A 253 -32.02 59.27 -7.93
C THR A 253 -30.92 58.22 -7.97
N SER A 254 -31.19 57.02 -7.42
CA SER A 254 -30.23 55.91 -7.43
C SER A 254 -30.04 55.31 -8.81
N ASP A 255 -28.79 54.99 -9.14
CA ASP A 255 -28.44 54.27 -10.36
C ASP A 255 -28.79 52.79 -10.27
N PHE A 256 -29.16 52.23 -11.41
CA PHE A 256 -29.40 50.79 -11.55
C PHE A 256 -29.38 50.37 -13.02
N THR A 257 -29.19 49.08 -13.24
CA THR A 257 -29.49 48.42 -14.52
C THR A 257 -30.42 47.25 -14.27
N LYS A 258 -31.46 47.13 -15.11
CA LYS A 258 -32.43 46.04 -15.10
C LYS A 258 -32.58 45.48 -16.50
N VAL A 259 -32.35 44.18 -16.64
CA VAL A 259 -32.59 43.43 -17.86
C VAL A 259 -33.74 42.47 -17.59
N THR A 260 -34.80 42.55 -18.38
CA THR A 260 -35.97 41.67 -18.31
C THR A 260 -36.13 40.97 -19.65
N PHE A 261 -36.23 39.65 -19.67
CA PHE A 261 -36.34 38.90 -20.91
C PHE A 261 -37.30 37.72 -20.80
N LYS A 262 -38.01 37.45 -21.89
CA LYS A 262 -38.88 36.29 -22.07
C LYS A 262 -38.21 35.35 -23.06
N PRO A 263 -37.60 34.23 -22.60
CA PRO A 263 -36.99 33.26 -23.50
C PRO A 263 -37.96 32.81 -24.58
N ASP A 264 -37.45 32.58 -25.78
CA ASP A 264 -38.22 31.99 -26.87
C ASP A 264 -38.37 30.48 -26.64
N ILE A 265 -39.32 30.13 -25.77
CA ILE A 265 -39.61 28.77 -25.29
C ILE A 265 -39.82 27.79 -26.46
N GLU A 266 -40.39 28.25 -27.57
CA GLU A 266 -40.59 27.43 -28.77
C GLU A 266 -39.25 27.04 -29.42
N LYS A 267 -38.29 27.97 -29.51
CA LYS A 267 -36.93 27.67 -30.03
C LYS A 267 -36.15 26.70 -29.16
N PHE A 268 -36.50 26.61 -27.88
CA PHE A 268 -35.95 25.63 -26.95
C PHE A 268 -36.76 24.32 -26.90
N HIS A 269 -37.80 24.15 -27.75
CA HIS A 269 -38.65 22.96 -27.73
C HIS A 269 -39.32 22.68 -26.37
N MET A 270 -39.57 23.73 -25.60
CA MET A 270 -40.22 23.68 -24.30
C MET A 270 -41.67 24.17 -24.41
N LYS A 271 -42.48 23.97 -23.36
CA LYS A 271 -43.83 24.58 -23.23
C LYS A 271 -43.86 25.72 -22.23
N GLU A 272 -43.04 25.60 -21.19
CA GLU A 272 -42.85 26.55 -20.10
C GLU A 272 -41.46 26.32 -19.51
N LEU A 273 -41.01 27.23 -18.63
CA LEU A 273 -39.82 27.00 -17.80
C LEU A 273 -40.12 25.88 -16.79
N ASP A 274 -39.56 24.69 -17.05
CA ASP A 274 -39.73 23.54 -16.16
C ASP A 274 -38.93 23.68 -14.85
N GLU A 275 -39.20 22.77 -13.90
CA GLU A 275 -38.56 22.78 -12.58
C GLU A 275 -37.03 22.60 -12.65
N VAL A 276 -36.53 21.87 -13.65
CA VAL A 276 -35.10 21.63 -13.83
C VAL A 276 -34.41 22.92 -14.29
N ALA A 277 -34.97 23.60 -15.28
CA ALA A 277 -34.48 24.88 -15.78
C ALA A 277 -34.46 25.93 -14.66
N ILE A 278 -35.57 26.03 -13.90
CA ILE A 278 -35.65 26.92 -12.74
C ILE A 278 -34.59 26.55 -11.70
N GLY A 279 -34.48 25.26 -11.31
CA GLY A 279 -33.49 24.81 -10.34
C GLY A 279 -32.04 25.10 -10.74
N LEU A 280 -31.72 25.00 -12.04
CA LEU A 280 -30.40 25.34 -12.58
C LEU A 280 -30.14 26.85 -12.56
N MET A 281 -31.15 27.67 -12.88
CA MET A 281 -31.05 29.13 -12.75
C MET A 281 -30.87 29.53 -11.28
N GLN A 282 -31.66 28.97 -10.36
CA GLN A 282 -31.55 29.20 -8.93
C GLN A 282 -30.15 28.85 -8.40
N ARG A 283 -29.60 27.69 -8.80
CA ARG A 283 -28.22 27.33 -8.49
C ARG A 283 -27.23 28.39 -8.96
N ARG A 284 -27.34 28.86 -10.21
CA ARG A 284 -26.45 29.91 -10.74
C ARG A 284 -26.56 31.23 -9.98
N VAL A 285 -27.75 31.60 -9.49
CA VAL A 285 -27.90 32.78 -8.62
C VAL A 285 -27.17 32.58 -7.29
N ILE A 286 -27.25 31.38 -6.70
CA ILE A 286 -26.55 31.04 -5.46
C ILE A 286 -25.03 31.00 -5.65
N ASP A 287 -24.56 30.49 -6.78
CA ASP A 287 -23.15 30.52 -7.13
C ASP A 287 -22.63 31.97 -7.13
N VAL A 288 -23.38 32.93 -7.71
CA VAL A 288 -23.00 34.35 -7.72
C VAL A 288 -23.00 34.95 -6.32
N ALA A 289 -23.96 34.58 -5.46
CA ALA A 289 -23.94 34.95 -4.05
C ALA A 289 -22.69 34.41 -3.31
N GLY A 290 -22.20 33.24 -3.72
CA GLY A 290 -20.98 32.64 -3.20
C GLY A 290 -19.69 33.27 -3.73
N THR A 291 -19.63 33.65 -5.00
CA THR A 291 -18.39 34.12 -5.64
C THR A 291 -18.17 35.63 -5.49
N LEU A 292 -19.24 36.43 -5.31
CA LEU A 292 -19.15 37.87 -5.08
C LEU A 292 -19.01 38.22 -3.60
N LYS A 293 -18.03 39.06 -3.28
CA LYS A 293 -17.81 39.58 -1.92
C LYS A 293 -18.54 40.91 -1.74
N GLY A 294 -19.34 41.02 -0.68
CA GLY A 294 -19.99 42.27 -0.28
C GLY A 294 -21.16 42.71 -1.19
N VAL A 295 -21.87 41.75 -1.79
CA VAL A 295 -23.10 41.98 -2.58
C VAL A 295 -24.19 41.06 -2.05
N ASP A 296 -25.33 41.64 -1.69
CA ASP A 296 -26.53 40.90 -1.28
C ASP A 296 -27.31 40.44 -2.51
N VAL A 297 -27.47 39.13 -2.66
CA VAL A 297 -28.21 38.53 -3.78
C VAL A 297 -29.60 38.10 -3.33
N PHE A 298 -30.61 38.50 -4.09
CA PHE A 298 -32.02 38.17 -3.85
C PHE A 298 -32.57 37.33 -5.00
N LEU A 299 -33.36 36.31 -4.67
CA LEU A 299 -34.09 35.47 -5.61
C LEU A 299 -35.58 35.54 -5.26
N ASN A 300 -36.41 36.00 -6.20
CA ASN A 300 -37.87 36.17 -6.02
C ASN A 300 -38.23 36.93 -4.72
N GLY A 301 -37.47 37.98 -4.41
CA GLY A 301 -37.65 38.82 -3.22
C GLY A 301 -37.05 38.26 -1.92
N GLN A 302 -36.56 37.01 -1.91
CA GLN A 302 -35.91 36.41 -0.75
C GLN A 302 -34.39 36.57 -0.82
N LYS A 303 -33.77 37.02 0.27
CA LYS A 303 -32.31 37.13 0.38
C LYS A 303 -31.69 35.73 0.47
N ILE A 304 -30.65 35.47 -0.33
CA ILE A 304 -29.89 34.22 -0.28
C ILE A 304 -28.93 34.26 0.93
N ASP A 305 -29.02 33.24 1.77
CA ASP A 305 -28.23 33.08 3.01
C ASP A 305 -26.85 32.46 2.70
N VAL A 306 -26.04 33.19 1.92
CA VAL A 306 -24.68 32.80 1.55
C VAL A 306 -23.79 34.05 1.59
N HIS A 307 -22.86 34.10 2.54
CA HIS A 307 -21.98 35.25 2.75
C HIS A 307 -20.55 34.97 2.25
N GLY A 308 -20.43 34.71 0.95
CA GLY A 308 -19.17 34.48 0.25
C GLY A 308 -18.79 33.00 0.11
N PHE A 309 -17.57 32.77 -0.38
CA PHE A 309 -17.21 31.46 -0.97
C PHE A 309 -17.12 30.32 0.05
N ARG A 310 -16.75 30.62 1.31
CA ARG A 310 -16.70 29.61 2.38
C ARG A 310 -18.10 29.05 2.69
N ASP A 311 -19.10 29.91 2.77
CA ASP A 311 -20.49 29.50 3.03
C ASP A 311 -21.07 28.75 1.84
N TYR A 312 -20.73 29.19 0.62
CA TYR A 312 -21.07 28.48 -0.59
C TYR A 312 -20.53 27.03 -0.59
N VAL A 313 -19.27 26.82 -0.21
CA VAL A 313 -18.68 25.47 -0.09
C VAL A 313 -19.45 24.60 0.91
N ARG A 314 -19.94 25.16 2.02
CA ARG A 314 -20.73 24.42 3.03
C ARG A 314 -22.03 23.84 2.48
N LEU A 315 -22.61 24.45 1.44
CA LEU A 315 -23.83 23.93 0.80
C LEU A 315 -23.62 22.53 0.20
N TYR A 316 -22.39 22.20 -0.20
CA TYR A 316 -22.03 20.94 -0.85
C TYR A 316 -21.54 19.85 0.13
N ILE A 317 -21.23 20.22 1.36
CA ILE A 317 -20.52 19.34 2.31
C ILE A 317 -21.48 18.88 3.39
N GLY A 318 -21.89 17.60 3.30
CA GLY A 318 -22.80 16.89 4.20
C GLY A 318 -22.62 17.22 5.70
N LYS A 319 -23.59 17.87 6.34
CA LYS A 319 -23.71 17.89 7.80
C LYS A 319 -24.24 16.55 8.30
N ASN A 320 -23.39 15.81 9.01
CA ASN A 320 -23.75 15.31 10.34
C ASN A 320 -23.75 16.46 11.40
N ASP A 321 -23.39 17.70 11.02
CA ASP A 321 -23.06 18.79 11.96
C ASP A 321 -24.18 19.84 12.20
N MET A 322 -25.37 19.40 12.59
CA MET A 322 -26.25 20.20 13.47
C MET A 322 -26.74 19.38 14.68
N ALA A 323 -26.29 18.13 14.84
CA ALA A 323 -26.61 17.27 15.98
C ALA A 323 -25.37 16.65 16.65
N ALA A 324 -24.18 17.20 16.41
CA ALA A 324 -22.96 16.79 17.10
C ALA A 324 -22.23 18.02 17.64
N THR A 325 -22.59 18.43 18.85
CA THR A 325 -21.72 19.19 19.74
C THR A 325 -20.58 18.32 20.33
N ASP A 326 -20.38 17.08 19.86
CA ASP A 326 -19.46 16.11 20.47
C ASP A 326 -18.51 15.37 19.49
N SER A 327 -18.22 15.89 18.30
CA SER A 327 -17.09 15.39 17.50
C SER A 327 -15.88 16.31 17.63
N GLU A 328 -14.82 15.86 18.30
CA GLU A 328 -13.54 16.56 18.47
C GLU A 328 -12.85 16.95 17.14
N LYS A 329 -13.26 16.36 16.01
CA LYS A 329 -12.83 16.73 14.66
C LYS A 329 -13.85 17.74 14.07
N GLY A 330 -13.42 18.97 13.82
CA GLY A 330 -14.24 20.04 13.21
C GLY A 330 -14.62 19.80 11.74
N GLU A 331 -14.80 20.87 10.96
CA GLU A 331 -15.23 20.81 9.55
C GLU A 331 -14.43 19.78 8.71
N THR A 332 -15.13 18.93 7.93
CA THR A 332 -14.55 17.82 7.11
C THR A 332 -13.87 18.26 5.81
N TYR A 333 -13.57 19.55 5.71
CA TYR A 333 -12.91 20.19 4.58
C TYR A 333 -11.98 21.29 5.05
N VAL A 334 -11.09 21.73 4.16
CA VAL A 334 -10.20 22.85 4.43
C VAL A 334 -10.46 23.95 3.42
N PHE A 335 -10.65 25.17 3.92
CA PHE A 335 -10.84 26.39 3.13
C PHE A 335 -9.68 27.34 3.35
N SER A 336 -9.22 27.98 2.28
CA SER A 336 -8.17 28.99 2.32
C SER A 336 -8.47 30.11 1.35
N GLU A 337 -8.48 31.35 1.86
CA GLU A 337 -8.37 32.57 1.06
C GLU A 337 -6.87 32.85 0.90
N VAL A 338 -6.31 32.42 -0.24
CA VAL A 338 -4.87 32.41 -0.50
C VAL A 338 -4.35 33.83 -0.72
N ASN A 339 -5.16 34.62 -1.41
CA ASN A 339 -5.02 36.07 -1.62
C ASN A 339 -6.35 36.61 -2.17
N ASP A 340 -6.41 37.91 -2.47
CA ASP A 340 -7.60 38.61 -2.97
C ASP A 340 -8.18 38.01 -4.27
N ARG A 341 -7.39 37.24 -5.03
CA ARG A 341 -7.78 36.66 -6.31
C ARG A 341 -8.01 35.15 -6.29
N TRP A 342 -7.71 34.45 -5.19
CA TRP A 342 -7.77 32.98 -5.14
C TRP A 342 -8.33 32.49 -3.82
N GLN A 343 -9.46 31.79 -3.90
CA GLN A 343 -10.06 31.06 -2.79
C GLN A 343 -10.15 29.57 -3.16
N VAL A 344 -9.66 28.72 -2.28
CA VAL A 344 -9.55 27.26 -2.52
C VAL A 344 -10.18 26.51 -1.35
N ALA A 345 -10.99 25.50 -1.66
CA ALA A 345 -11.40 24.53 -0.65
C ALA A 345 -11.23 23.09 -1.16
N VAL A 346 -10.85 22.19 -0.26
CA VAL A 346 -10.62 20.77 -0.57
C VAL A 346 -11.34 19.90 0.45
N ALA A 347 -12.07 18.91 -0.07
CA ALA A 347 -12.74 17.88 0.73
C ALA A 347 -12.45 16.48 0.17
N LEU A 348 -12.71 15.45 0.97
CA LEU A 348 -12.69 14.05 0.53
C LEU A 348 -13.84 13.79 -0.46
N SER A 349 -13.58 13.00 -1.50
CA SER A 349 -14.60 12.51 -2.43
C SER A 349 -14.64 10.98 -2.46
N ASP A 350 -15.85 10.42 -2.43
CA ASP A 350 -16.10 8.97 -2.43
C ASP A 350 -16.38 8.39 -3.83
N ILE A 351 -16.62 9.25 -4.82
CA ILE A 351 -17.10 8.85 -6.16
C ILE A 351 -16.13 9.19 -7.30
N GLY A 352 -14.99 9.80 -7.00
CA GLY A 352 -14.00 10.23 -7.98
C GLY A 352 -13.64 11.72 -7.86
N PHE A 353 -12.80 12.20 -8.77
CA PHE A 353 -12.41 13.62 -8.77
C PHE A 353 -13.62 14.50 -9.11
N GLU A 354 -13.89 15.47 -8.25
CA GLU A 354 -14.94 16.47 -8.46
C GLU A 354 -14.34 17.87 -8.40
N GLN A 355 -14.82 18.77 -9.27
CA GLN A 355 -14.37 20.15 -9.30
C GLN A 355 -15.56 21.10 -9.47
N ILE A 356 -15.58 22.16 -8.68
CA ILE A 356 -16.55 23.26 -8.77
C ILE A 356 -15.72 24.54 -8.79
N SER A 357 -15.55 25.12 -9.98
CA SER A 357 -14.66 26.25 -10.20
C SER A 357 -15.30 27.44 -10.89
N PHE A 358 -14.82 28.62 -10.54
CA PHE A 358 -15.27 29.90 -11.06
C PHE A 358 -14.08 30.76 -11.49
N VAL A 359 -14.21 31.43 -12.64
CA VAL A 359 -13.25 32.43 -13.14
C VAL A 359 -14.01 33.72 -13.41
N ASN A 360 -13.72 34.79 -12.66
CA ASN A 360 -14.43 36.08 -12.78
C ASN A 360 -15.97 35.89 -12.74
N ASN A 361 -16.46 35.12 -11.77
CA ASN A 361 -17.89 34.73 -11.61
C ASN A 361 -18.49 33.83 -12.72
N ILE A 362 -17.70 33.44 -13.73
CA ILE A 362 -18.11 32.47 -14.74
C ILE A 362 -17.90 31.06 -14.20
N ALA A 363 -18.93 30.22 -14.28
CA ALA A 363 -18.83 28.81 -13.89
C ALA A 363 -18.04 27.99 -14.92
N THR A 364 -16.82 27.58 -14.58
CA THR A 364 -15.98 26.70 -15.41
C THR A 364 -16.28 25.23 -15.12
N THR A 365 -17.44 24.77 -15.58
CA THR A 365 -17.98 23.41 -15.29
C THR A 365 -17.11 22.27 -15.83
N LYS A 366 -16.34 22.51 -16.91
CA LYS A 366 -15.36 21.56 -17.46
C LYS A 366 -13.94 21.73 -16.87
N GLY A 367 -13.77 22.69 -15.96
CA GLY A 367 -12.50 22.99 -15.32
C GLY A 367 -11.60 23.85 -16.22
N GLY A 368 -10.30 23.55 -16.25
CA GLY A 368 -9.35 24.35 -17.02
C GLY A 368 -7.97 24.35 -16.42
N ARG A 369 -7.09 25.15 -17.02
CA ARG A 369 -5.70 25.28 -16.56
C ARG A 369 -5.57 25.86 -15.15
N HIS A 370 -6.55 26.61 -14.65
CA HIS A 370 -6.59 27.10 -13.27
C HIS A 370 -6.85 25.97 -12.27
N VAL A 371 -7.76 25.04 -12.61
CA VAL A 371 -8.04 23.84 -11.81
C VAL A 371 -6.81 22.95 -11.77
N ASP A 372 -6.20 22.64 -12.92
CA ASP A 372 -5.00 21.81 -12.97
C ASP A 372 -3.84 22.43 -12.19
N TYR A 373 -3.64 23.76 -12.32
CA TYR A 373 -2.59 24.49 -11.60
C TYR A 373 -2.68 24.35 -10.07
N VAL A 374 -3.88 24.35 -9.50
CA VAL A 374 -4.09 24.17 -8.05
C VAL A 374 -4.08 22.68 -7.68
N CYS A 375 -4.74 21.84 -8.47
CA CYS A 375 -4.85 20.40 -8.24
C CYS A 375 -3.47 19.72 -8.21
N ASP A 376 -2.58 20.05 -9.15
CA ASP A 376 -1.26 19.42 -9.25
C ASP A 376 -0.39 19.69 -8.01
N GLN A 377 -0.48 20.90 -7.44
CA GLN A 377 0.21 21.26 -6.19
C GLN A 377 -0.29 20.40 -5.02
N ILE A 378 -1.61 20.26 -4.88
CA ILE A 378 -2.24 19.50 -3.79
C ILE A 378 -1.93 18.00 -3.93
N VAL A 379 -2.05 17.46 -5.14
CA VAL A 379 -1.76 16.05 -5.44
C VAL A 379 -0.30 15.71 -5.14
N SER A 380 0.64 16.56 -5.52
CA SER A 380 2.06 16.33 -5.24
C SER A 380 2.32 16.22 -3.73
N ARG A 381 1.74 17.15 -2.95
CA ARG A 381 1.98 17.20 -1.51
C ARG A 381 1.31 16.05 -0.74
N ILE A 382 0.08 15.67 -1.12
CA ILE A 382 -0.58 14.48 -0.54
C ILE A 382 0.21 13.22 -0.88
N LYS A 383 0.70 13.08 -2.11
CA LYS A 383 1.49 11.93 -2.54
C LYS A 383 2.76 11.79 -1.68
N GLU A 384 3.49 12.88 -1.47
CA GLU A 384 4.69 12.90 -0.62
C GLU A 384 4.37 12.45 0.83
N GLU A 385 3.25 12.91 1.39
CA GLU A 385 2.81 12.52 2.73
C GLU A 385 2.46 11.03 2.82
N VAL A 386 1.77 10.48 1.83
CA VAL A 386 1.44 9.04 1.76
C VAL A 386 2.71 8.20 1.63
N GLU A 387 3.66 8.62 0.77
CA GLU A 387 4.94 7.92 0.58
C GLU A 387 5.80 7.96 1.85
N LEU A 388 5.78 9.08 2.60
CA LEU A 388 6.46 9.21 3.88
C LEU A 388 5.89 8.26 4.94
N ARG A 389 4.55 8.22 5.10
CA ARG A 389 3.89 7.36 6.11
C ARG A 389 3.96 5.87 5.78
N CYS A 390 4.03 5.49 4.50
CA CYS A 390 4.09 4.09 4.08
C CYS A 390 5.50 3.47 4.15
N GLY A 391 6.55 4.22 4.49
CA GLY A 391 7.92 3.72 4.69
C GLY A 391 8.60 3.08 3.46
N THR A 392 7.94 3.09 2.30
CA THR A 392 8.39 2.47 1.06
C THR A 392 7.98 3.36 -0.10
N LYS A 393 8.80 3.41 -1.18
CA LYS A 393 8.44 4.00 -2.49
C LYS A 393 7.29 3.21 -3.16
N LYS A 394 6.17 3.02 -2.48
CA LYS A 394 4.93 2.54 -3.08
C LYS A 394 4.49 3.65 -4.04
N SER A 395 4.59 3.39 -5.34
CA SER A 395 4.27 4.39 -6.38
C SER A 395 2.77 4.68 -6.37
N VAL A 396 2.35 5.60 -5.50
CA VAL A 396 1.00 6.18 -5.54
C VAL A 396 0.91 6.99 -6.83
N ARG A 397 -0.04 6.64 -7.69
CA ARG A 397 -0.21 7.35 -8.97
C ARG A 397 -0.91 8.69 -8.70
N PRO A 398 -0.47 9.81 -9.31
CA PRO A 398 -1.13 11.11 -9.13
C PRO A 398 -2.64 11.08 -9.38
N LEU A 399 -3.09 10.32 -10.39
CA LEU A 399 -4.51 10.14 -10.69
C LEU A 399 -5.30 9.48 -9.54
N GLN A 400 -4.68 8.59 -8.76
CA GLN A 400 -5.33 7.97 -7.60
C GLN A 400 -5.61 8.99 -6.51
N VAL A 401 -4.65 9.87 -6.25
CA VAL A 401 -4.81 10.97 -5.28
C VAL A 401 -5.86 11.97 -5.78
N LYS A 402 -5.79 12.36 -7.06
CA LYS A 402 -6.78 13.25 -7.69
C LYS A 402 -8.20 12.70 -7.59
N ASN A 403 -8.38 11.39 -7.74
CA ASN A 403 -9.72 10.80 -7.65
C ASN A 403 -10.33 10.76 -6.25
N CYS A 404 -9.56 11.06 -5.19
CA CYS A 404 -10.06 11.10 -3.82
C CYS A 404 -10.43 12.52 -3.36
N MET A 405 -10.33 13.54 -4.21
CA MET A 405 -10.57 14.93 -3.83
C MET A 405 -11.76 15.56 -4.55
N ARG A 406 -12.48 16.39 -3.81
CA ARG A 406 -13.40 17.40 -4.32
C ARG A 406 -12.76 18.77 -4.14
N LEU A 407 -12.58 19.49 -5.24
CA LEU A 407 -11.92 20.79 -5.29
C LEU A 407 -12.93 21.91 -5.57
N PHE A 408 -12.96 22.92 -4.71
CA PHE A 408 -13.69 24.17 -4.92
C PHE A 408 -12.68 25.29 -5.19
N LEU A 409 -12.94 26.09 -6.22
CA LEU A 409 -12.02 27.11 -6.67
C LEU A 409 -12.76 28.38 -7.11
N ASN A 410 -12.50 29.51 -6.48
CA ASN A 410 -12.92 30.81 -6.99
C ASN A 410 -11.67 31.62 -7.34
N SER A 411 -11.54 32.03 -8.61
CA SER A 411 -10.38 32.77 -9.07
C SER A 411 -10.71 33.98 -9.94
N PHE A 412 -9.84 34.98 -9.83
CA PHE A 412 -9.90 36.22 -10.60
C PHE A 412 -8.70 36.31 -11.55
N ILE A 413 -8.96 36.19 -12.84
CA ILE A 413 -7.96 36.01 -13.90
C ILE A 413 -7.96 37.22 -14.84
N GLU A 414 -6.78 37.72 -15.16
CA GLU A 414 -6.61 38.81 -16.13
C GLU A 414 -6.83 38.32 -17.56
N ASN A 415 -7.69 39.02 -18.30
CA ASN A 415 -7.99 38.78 -19.71
C ASN A 415 -8.16 37.27 -20.02
N PRO A 416 -9.12 36.56 -19.37
CA PRO A 416 -9.23 35.11 -19.44
C PRO A 416 -9.63 34.64 -20.85
N ALA A 417 -8.96 33.61 -21.33
CA ALA A 417 -9.26 32.95 -22.59
C ALA A 417 -9.88 31.57 -22.31
N PHE A 418 -10.95 31.25 -23.04
CA PHE A 418 -11.70 30.00 -22.93
C PHE A 418 -11.61 29.19 -24.22
N ASP A 419 -12.04 27.94 -24.19
CA ASP A 419 -12.10 27.06 -25.36
C ASP A 419 -13.19 27.46 -26.36
N SER A 420 -14.27 28.05 -25.88
CA SER A 420 -15.47 28.41 -26.63
C SER A 420 -16.23 29.58 -25.98
N GLN A 421 -17.26 30.08 -26.66
CA GLN A 421 -18.12 31.16 -26.14
C GLN A 421 -18.93 30.74 -24.91
N THR A 422 -19.14 29.44 -24.68
CA THR A 422 -19.83 28.95 -23.48
C THR A 422 -19.03 29.21 -22.19
N LYS A 423 -17.71 29.38 -22.32
CA LYS A 423 -16.75 29.67 -21.24
C LYS A 423 -16.66 28.57 -20.15
N GLU A 424 -16.89 27.32 -20.53
CA GLU A 424 -16.89 26.18 -19.61
C GLU A 424 -15.47 25.69 -19.25
N TYR A 425 -14.47 25.93 -20.11
CA TYR A 425 -13.08 25.52 -19.91
C TYR A 425 -12.09 26.68 -20.08
N LEU A 426 -11.28 26.97 -19.05
CA LEU A 426 -10.24 28.01 -19.12
C LEU A 426 -8.98 27.49 -19.87
N SER A 427 -8.61 28.16 -20.95
CA SER A 427 -7.44 27.84 -21.79
C SER A 427 -6.21 28.71 -21.51
N SER A 428 -6.36 29.85 -20.81
CA SER A 428 -5.25 30.72 -20.40
C SER A 428 -4.13 29.94 -19.68
N ALA A 429 -2.88 30.16 -20.07
CA ALA A 429 -1.74 29.54 -19.41
C ALA A 429 -1.52 30.14 -18.00
N PRO A 430 -1.00 29.37 -17.01
CA PRO A 430 -0.80 29.88 -15.65
C PRO A 430 0.05 31.15 -15.55
N LYS A 431 0.98 31.36 -16.49
CA LYS A 431 1.79 32.59 -16.57
C LYS A 431 0.99 33.84 -16.91
N ALA A 432 -0.16 33.69 -17.56
CA ALA A 432 -1.05 34.78 -17.98
C ALA A 432 -2.18 35.05 -16.98
N PHE A 433 -2.17 34.43 -15.79
CA PHE A 433 -3.24 34.63 -14.80
C PHE A 433 -3.19 36.00 -14.11
N GLY A 434 -2.08 36.73 -14.21
CA GLY A 434 -1.88 38.01 -13.50
C GLY A 434 -1.66 37.87 -11.99
N SER A 435 -1.74 36.65 -11.46
CA SER A 435 -1.57 36.35 -10.04
C SER A 435 -1.09 34.91 -9.84
N LYS A 436 -0.59 34.60 -8.64
CA LYS A 436 -0.13 33.26 -8.26
C LYS A 436 -1.02 32.68 -7.16
N CYS A 437 -1.21 31.37 -7.20
CA CYS A 437 -1.93 30.62 -6.19
C CYS A 437 -0.98 29.58 -5.59
N VAL A 438 -0.34 29.93 -4.47
CA VAL A 438 0.63 29.06 -3.78
C VAL A 438 0.01 28.66 -2.44
N MET A 439 -0.22 27.36 -2.25
CA MET A 439 -0.77 26.85 -0.99
C MET A 439 0.30 26.91 0.11
N SER A 440 -0.08 27.37 1.30
CA SER A 440 0.83 27.43 2.45
C SER A 440 1.01 26.06 3.11
N ASP A 441 2.11 25.86 3.83
CA ASP A 441 2.30 24.64 4.63
C ASP A 441 1.23 24.49 5.73
N ALA A 442 0.68 25.61 6.22
CA ALA A 442 -0.42 25.60 7.19
C ALA A 442 -1.68 24.95 6.60
N PHE A 443 -2.00 25.26 5.33
CA PHE A 443 -3.11 24.62 4.62
C PHE A 443 -2.93 23.09 4.54
N PHE A 444 -1.73 22.62 4.22
CA PHE A 444 -1.46 21.17 4.14
C PHE A 444 -1.51 20.48 5.50
N LYS A 445 -1.00 21.13 6.56
CA LYS A 445 -1.13 20.61 7.93
C LYS A 445 -2.59 20.47 8.32
N GLU A 446 -3.41 21.47 8.02
CA GLU A 446 -4.85 21.43 8.28
C GLU A 446 -5.56 20.36 7.43
N LEU A 447 -5.18 20.21 6.16
CA LEU A 447 -5.72 19.20 5.25
C LEU A 447 -5.49 17.79 5.79
N PHE A 448 -4.28 17.48 6.25
CA PHE A 448 -3.95 16.18 6.80
C PHE A 448 -4.54 15.92 8.20
N ALA A 449 -4.86 16.97 8.94
CA ALA A 449 -5.46 16.85 10.27
C ALA A 449 -7.00 16.72 10.22
N ARG A 450 -7.65 17.44 9.31
CA ARG A 450 -9.12 17.53 9.23
C ARG A 450 -9.75 16.56 8.24
N THR A 451 -8.99 16.08 7.25
CA THR A 451 -9.51 15.16 6.23
C THR A 451 -8.84 13.80 6.33
N ASP A 452 -9.63 12.74 6.22
CA ASP A 452 -9.13 11.37 6.21
C ASP A 452 -8.61 10.95 4.82
N ILE A 453 -8.19 11.91 3.98
CA ILE A 453 -7.79 11.67 2.58
C ILE A 453 -6.56 10.76 2.48
N VAL A 454 -5.57 10.98 3.35
CA VAL A 454 -4.34 10.18 3.41
C VAL A 454 -4.67 8.77 3.89
N GLU A 455 -5.49 8.63 4.94
CA GLU A 455 -5.89 7.36 5.52
C GLU A 455 -6.72 6.51 4.55
N SER A 456 -7.66 7.14 3.84
CA SER A 456 -8.48 6.49 2.81
C SER A 456 -7.62 5.93 1.68
N ILE A 457 -6.67 6.72 1.17
CA ILE A 457 -5.72 6.27 0.13
C ILE A 457 -4.87 5.10 0.63
N MET A 458 -4.34 5.17 1.85
CA MET A 458 -3.54 4.07 2.44
C MET A 458 -4.37 2.79 2.59
N ARG A 459 -5.62 2.89 3.06
CA ARG A 459 -6.54 1.76 3.20
C ARG A 459 -6.79 1.07 1.86
N ASP A 460 -6.99 1.84 0.80
CA ASP A 460 -7.23 1.31 -0.54
C ASP A 460 -5.98 0.70 -1.19
N ILE A 461 -4.79 1.21 -0.86
CA ILE A 461 -3.52 0.59 -1.26
C ILE A 461 -3.39 -0.78 -0.58
N ASN A 462 -3.55 -0.83 0.75
CA ASN A 462 -3.42 -2.07 1.53
C ASN A 462 -4.46 -3.12 1.10
N LYS A 463 -5.73 -2.73 0.92
CA LYS A 463 -6.77 -3.64 0.42
C LYS A 463 -6.44 -4.25 -0.94
N ARG A 464 -5.88 -3.46 -1.87
CA ARG A 464 -5.49 -3.97 -3.21
C ARG A 464 -4.30 -4.91 -3.12
N GLU A 465 -3.32 -4.58 -2.29
CA GLU A 465 -2.14 -5.42 -2.05
C GLU A 465 -2.56 -6.78 -1.48
N LEU A 466 -3.36 -6.79 -0.42
CA LEU A 466 -3.93 -8.00 0.17
C LEU A 466 -4.73 -8.83 -0.86
N ARG A 467 -5.59 -8.19 -1.67
CA ARG A 467 -6.30 -8.88 -2.75
C ARG A 467 -5.36 -9.51 -3.78
N SER A 468 -4.28 -8.81 -4.14
CA SER A 468 -3.28 -9.32 -5.08
C SER A 468 -2.53 -10.52 -4.50
N LEU A 469 -2.11 -10.42 -3.23
CA LEU A 469 -1.44 -11.50 -2.51
C LEU A 469 -2.35 -12.73 -2.41
N ASN A 470 -3.58 -12.55 -1.93
CA ASN A 470 -4.57 -13.63 -1.79
C ASN A 470 -4.89 -14.29 -3.15
N ARG A 471 -4.98 -13.51 -4.25
CA ARG A 471 -5.17 -14.07 -5.61
C ARG A 471 -3.97 -14.89 -6.07
N SER A 472 -2.74 -14.41 -5.83
CA SER A 472 -1.52 -15.11 -6.22
C SER A 472 -1.35 -16.44 -5.48
N ASN A 473 -1.86 -16.52 -4.26
CA ASN A 473 -1.84 -17.71 -3.42
C ASN A 473 -2.97 -18.70 -3.72
N GLY A 474 -4.06 -18.30 -4.38
CA GLY A 474 -5.18 -19.18 -4.74
C GLY A 474 -4.90 -20.22 -5.84
N ARG A 475 -3.64 -20.66 -6.01
CA ARG A 475 -3.25 -21.67 -7.00
C ARG A 475 -3.77 -23.05 -6.61
N GLU A 476 -4.13 -23.85 -7.60
CA GLU A 476 -4.52 -25.26 -7.42
C GLU A 476 -3.53 -26.02 -6.57
N LEU A 477 -4.01 -26.89 -5.67
CA LEU A 477 -3.18 -27.66 -4.73
C LEU A 477 -2.45 -28.84 -5.39
N SER A 478 -2.61 -29.03 -6.70
CA SER A 478 -2.01 -30.11 -7.49
C SER A 478 -0.47 -30.08 -7.50
N ASP A 479 0.14 -28.92 -7.21
CA ASP A 479 1.58 -28.74 -7.04
C ASP A 479 2.12 -29.23 -5.68
N LEU A 480 1.25 -29.43 -4.69
CA LEU A 480 1.61 -29.92 -3.36
C LEU A 480 1.57 -31.45 -3.30
N HIS A 481 2.48 -32.12 -4.00
CA HIS A 481 2.52 -33.60 -4.11
C HIS A 481 2.58 -34.37 -2.77
N LYS A 482 2.96 -33.72 -1.67
CA LYS A 482 3.03 -34.33 -0.34
C LYS A 482 1.72 -34.23 0.46
N LEU A 483 0.74 -33.47 0.00
CA LEU A 483 -0.55 -33.34 0.65
C LEU A 483 -1.41 -34.58 0.39
N GLU A 484 -1.88 -35.24 1.45
CA GLU A 484 -3.00 -36.17 1.39
C GLU A 484 -4.26 -35.40 1.78
N GLU A 485 -5.10 -35.08 0.79
CA GLU A 485 -6.28 -34.25 1.04
C GLU A 485 -7.45 -35.08 1.59
N ALA A 486 -8.20 -34.52 2.56
CA ALA A 486 -9.45 -35.14 3.00
C ALA A 486 -10.50 -35.08 1.89
N GLY A 487 -11.27 -36.15 1.69
CA GLY A 487 -12.25 -36.23 0.61
C GLY A 487 -13.30 -35.11 0.61
N ASP A 488 -13.67 -34.58 1.78
CA ASP A 488 -14.63 -33.48 1.93
C ASP A 488 -13.97 -32.10 2.15
N ALA A 489 -12.65 -31.96 2.03
CA ALA A 489 -11.96 -30.69 2.24
C ALA A 489 -12.36 -29.62 1.18
N GLY A 490 -12.76 -28.43 1.63
CA GLY A 490 -13.26 -27.37 0.76
C GLY A 490 -14.70 -27.54 0.27
N THR A 491 -15.43 -28.54 0.78
CA THR A 491 -16.87 -28.72 0.52
C THR A 491 -17.73 -28.06 1.61
N ASN A 492 -19.05 -28.21 1.55
CA ASN A 492 -19.96 -27.81 2.64
C ASN A 492 -19.72 -28.57 3.96
N ARG A 493 -18.95 -29.67 3.95
CA ARG A 493 -18.57 -30.44 5.15
C ARG A 493 -17.18 -30.08 5.67
N SER A 494 -16.54 -29.02 5.16
CA SER A 494 -15.20 -28.59 5.58
C SER A 494 -15.04 -28.41 7.09
N ARG A 495 -16.09 -27.95 7.78
CA ARG A 495 -16.07 -27.76 9.24
C ARG A 495 -15.83 -29.06 10.02
N GLN A 496 -16.20 -30.22 9.46
CA GLN A 496 -15.94 -31.54 10.05
C GLN A 496 -14.54 -32.07 9.72
N CYS A 497 -13.87 -31.47 8.73
CA CYS A 497 -12.56 -31.93 8.29
C CYS A 497 -11.45 -31.42 9.23
N THR A 498 -10.44 -32.27 9.44
CA THR A 498 -9.23 -31.99 10.21
C THR A 498 -7.99 -32.17 9.34
N LEU A 499 -7.14 -31.14 9.26
CA LEU A 499 -5.82 -31.25 8.66
C LEU A 499 -4.81 -31.66 9.72
N ILE A 500 -4.13 -32.79 9.54
CA ILE A 500 -3.03 -33.23 10.39
C ILE A 500 -1.71 -32.72 9.81
N VAL A 501 -1.05 -31.81 10.51
CA VAL A 501 0.28 -31.30 10.13
C VAL A 501 1.34 -32.07 10.90
N THR A 502 2.24 -32.75 10.18
CA THR A 502 3.20 -33.69 10.76
C THR A 502 4.63 -33.16 10.71
N GLU A 503 5.45 -33.55 11.70
CA GLU A 503 6.90 -33.32 11.69
C GLU A 503 7.62 -34.29 10.74
N GLY A 504 7.87 -33.85 9.51
CA GLY A 504 8.56 -34.64 8.49
C GLY A 504 7.74 -35.80 7.91
N ASP A 505 8.38 -36.54 7.00
CA ASP A 505 7.76 -37.66 6.29
C ASP A 505 7.59 -38.90 7.19
N SER A 506 8.42 -39.05 8.24
CA SER A 506 8.31 -40.16 9.21
C SER A 506 6.99 -40.10 9.98
N ALA A 507 6.64 -38.93 10.52
CA ALA A 507 5.37 -38.73 11.21
C ALA A 507 4.19 -38.81 10.24
N LYS A 508 4.34 -38.35 8.98
CA LYS A 508 3.32 -38.55 7.94
C LYS A 508 2.98 -40.02 7.74
N ALA A 509 3.97 -40.92 7.68
CA ALA A 509 3.72 -42.35 7.50
C ALA A 509 2.84 -42.92 8.64
N LEU A 510 3.08 -42.49 9.88
CA LEU A 510 2.25 -42.86 11.03
C LEU A 510 0.82 -42.32 10.89
N ALA A 511 0.66 -41.05 10.51
CA ALA A 511 -0.65 -40.43 10.32
C ALA A 511 -1.44 -41.13 9.20
N VAL A 512 -0.80 -41.44 8.07
CA VAL A 512 -1.41 -42.17 6.94
C VAL A 512 -1.85 -43.58 7.34
N ALA A 513 -1.08 -44.28 8.18
CA ALA A 513 -1.51 -45.56 8.75
C ALA A 513 -2.74 -45.40 9.67
N GLY A 514 -2.79 -44.31 10.45
CA GLY A 514 -3.95 -43.91 11.25
C GLY A 514 -5.20 -43.60 10.43
N LEU A 515 -5.05 -42.99 9.25
CA LEU A 515 -6.16 -42.71 8.33
C LEU A 515 -6.91 -43.97 7.88
N ALA A 516 -6.28 -45.14 7.92
CA ALA A 516 -6.96 -46.41 7.63
C ALA A 516 -8.02 -46.77 8.69
N VAL A 517 -7.94 -46.17 9.90
CA VAL A 517 -8.88 -46.37 11.00
C VAL A 517 -9.96 -45.28 11.02
N VAL A 518 -9.54 -44.00 10.99
CA VAL A 518 -10.46 -42.86 11.12
C VAL A 518 -11.11 -42.44 9.79
N GLY A 519 -10.62 -42.98 8.68
CA GLY A 519 -11.11 -42.72 7.34
C GLY A 519 -10.54 -41.46 6.68
N ARG A 520 -10.43 -41.49 5.35
CA ARG A 520 -9.89 -40.39 4.52
C ARG A 520 -10.91 -39.31 4.17
N LYS A 521 -12.16 -39.47 4.62
CA LYS A 521 -13.25 -38.55 4.28
C LYS A 521 -13.07 -37.19 4.97
N TYR A 522 -12.73 -37.22 6.26
CA TYR A 522 -12.62 -36.02 7.10
C TYR A 522 -11.18 -35.67 7.49
N PHE A 523 -10.21 -36.55 7.27
CA PHE A 523 -8.83 -36.33 7.70
C PHE A 523 -7.87 -36.21 6.53
N GLY A 524 -7.12 -35.10 6.50
CA GLY A 524 -6.02 -34.85 5.58
C GLY A 524 -4.68 -34.83 6.31
N VAL A 525 -3.57 -35.01 5.61
CA VAL A 525 -2.22 -35.04 6.19
C VAL A 525 -1.24 -34.21 5.35
N PHE A 526 -0.46 -33.36 6.00
CA PHE A 526 0.60 -32.55 5.36
C PHE A 526 1.90 -32.55 6.18
N PRO A 527 3.04 -32.99 5.62
CA PRO A 527 4.32 -32.99 6.34
C PRO A 527 5.08 -31.67 6.19
N LEU A 528 5.49 -31.09 7.30
CA LEU A 528 6.46 -29.99 7.32
C LEU A 528 7.86 -30.54 7.03
N ARG A 529 8.64 -29.87 6.18
CA ARG A 529 10.04 -30.27 5.91
C ARG A 529 10.99 -29.99 7.07
N GLY A 530 10.59 -29.12 8.02
CA GLY A 530 11.39 -28.72 9.17
C GLY A 530 10.64 -27.69 10.02
N LYS A 531 11.38 -26.96 10.86
CA LYS A 531 10.82 -25.90 11.72
C LYS A 531 10.18 -24.80 10.87
N LEU A 532 8.94 -24.46 11.17
CA LEU A 532 8.24 -23.35 10.53
C LEU A 532 8.96 -22.03 10.83
N THR A 533 9.05 -21.11 9.86
CA THR A 533 9.68 -19.81 10.10
C THR A 533 8.84 -18.98 11.07
N ASN A 534 9.48 -18.32 12.04
CA ASN A 534 8.79 -17.34 12.88
C ASN A 534 8.38 -16.12 12.03
N VAL A 535 7.08 -16.03 11.76
CA VAL A 535 6.46 -14.98 10.93
C VAL A 535 6.21 -13.68 11.67
N ARG A 536 6.32 -13.65 13.00
CA ARG A 536 6.02 -12.46 13.80
C ARG A 536 7.01 -11.35 13.45
N GLY A 537 6.48 -10.19 13.08
CA GLY A 537 7.26 -9.04 12.61
C GLY A 537 7.75 -9.14 11.16
N LEU A 538 7.35 -10.17 10.39
CA LEU A 538 7.53 -10.21 8.94
C LEU A 538 6.28 -9.67 8.25
N ASP A 539 6.47 -8.99 7.11
CA ASP A 539 5.36 -8.64 6.22
C ASP A 539 4.76 -9.88 5.55
N GLU A 540 3.51 -9.78 5.11
CA GLU A 540 2.76 -10.88 4.49
C GLU A 540 3.48 -11.39 3.24
N LYS A 541 4.08 -10.49 2.46
CA LYS A 541 4.80 -10.83 1.23
C LYS A 541 6.09 -11.61 1.52
N THR A 542 6.88 -11.20 2.50
CA THR A 542 8.08 -11.97 2.89
C THR A 542 7.69 -13.31 3.48
N SER A 543 6.61 -13.38 4.26
CA SER A 543 6.11 -14.63 4.84
C SER A 543 5.71 -15.65 3.77
N LEU A 544 5.14 -15.19 2.64
CA LEU A 544 4.80 -16.03 1.50
C LEU A 544 5.98 -16.57 0.69
N GLN A 545 7.20 -16.02 0.87
CA GLN A 545 8.39 -16.59 0.22
C GLN A 545 8.77 -17.94 0.84
N ASN A 546 8.32 -18.22 2.07
CA ASN A 546 8.48 -19.52 2.67
C ASN A 546 7.44 -20.50 2.10
N ALA A 547 7.93 -21.59 1.50
CA ALA A 547 7.10 -22.60 0.86
C ALA A 547 6.14 -23.32 1.82
N GLU A 548 6.54 -23.56 3.08
CA GLU A 548 5.71 -24.22 4.10
C GLU A 548 4.58 -23.29 4.56
N VAL A 549 4.89 -22.02 4.80
CA VAL A 549 3.89 -21.00 5.16
C VAL A 549 2.89 -20.83 4.02
N SER A 550 3.37 -20.68 2.77
CA SER A 550 2.50 -20.59 1.60
C SER A 550 1.62 -21.84 1.45
N ALA A 551 2.19 -23.05 1.63
CA ALA A 551 1.42 -24.30 1.55
C ALA A 551 0.32 -24.37 2.62
N LEU A 552 0.61 -24.07 3.88
CA LEU A 552 -0.40 -24.10 4.96
C LEU A 552 -1.55 -23.12 4.71
N ILE A 553 -1.25 -21.90 4.27
CA ILE A 553 -2.26 -20.89 3.90
C ILE A 553 -3.18 -21.44 2.81
N ARG A 554 -2.59 -22.06 1.78
CA ARG A 554 -3.32 -22.63 0.64
C ARG A 554 -4.18 -23.83 1.03
N ILE A 555 -3.63 -24.75 1.81
CA ILE A 555 -4.31 -25.99 2.21
C ILE A 555 -5.51 -25.66 3.11
N LEU A 556 -5.35 -24.71 4.05
CA LEU A 556 -6.41 -24.30 4.97
C LEU A 556 -7.42 -23.34 4.34
N GLY A 557 -7.07 -22.67 3.23
CA GLY A 557 -7.92 -21.66 2.59
C GLY A 557 -7.87 -20.30 3.29
N LEU A 558 -6.77 -19.98 3.95
CA LEU A 558 -6.59 -18.74 4.71
C LEU A 558 -6.36 -17.55 3.77
N LYS A 559 -6.90 -16.39 4.13
CA LYS A 559 -6.75 -15.12 3.39
C LYS A 559 -6.25 -14.04 4.33
N PHE A 560 -5.20 -13.31 3.94
CA PHE A 560 -4.69 -12.21 4.75
C PHE A 560 -5.72 -11.08 4.86
N GLY A 561 -5.82 -10.49 6.06
CA GLY A 561 -6.72 -9.38 6.38
C GLY A 561 -8.18 -9.78 6.62
N GLU A 562 -8.52 -11.07 6.53
CA GLU A 562 -9.83 -11.57 6.94
C GLU A 562 -9.85 -11.88 8.44
N ASP A 563 -11.00 -11.64 9.07
CA ASP A 563 -11.27 -12.05 10.45
C ASP A 563 -12.19 -13.27 10.47
N TYR A 564 -11.74 -14.36 11.09
CA TYR A 564 -12.45 -15.64 11.23
C TYR A 564 -13.19 -15.78 12.56
N SER A 565 -13.60 -14.66 13.16
CA SER A 565 -14.38 -14.62 14.39
C SER A 565 -15.80 -15.17 14.20
N SER A 566 -16.43 -14.93 13.03
CA SER A 566 -17.77 -15.43 12.70
C SER A 566 -17.78 -16.83 12.09
N ASP A 567 -18.88 -17.56 12.31
CA ASP A 567 -19.06 -18.90 11.75
C ASP A 567 -19.18 -18.88 10.22
N GLU A 568 -19.78 -17.85 9.61
CA GLU A 568 -19.85 -17.77 8.15
C GLU A 568 -18.45 -17.71 7.53
N LYS A 569 -17.54 -16.98 8.17
CA LYS A 569 -16.15 -16.85 7.70
C LYS A 569 -15.35 -18.12 7.91
N ARG A 570 -15.53 -18.80 9.04
CA ARG A 570 -14.90 -20.11 9.28
C ARG A 570 -15.38 -21.18 8.29
N ASN A 571 -16.62 -21.10 7.82
CA ASN A 571 -17.16 -22.00 6.79
C ASN A 571 -16.51 -21.80 5.41
N GLU A 572 -15.82 -20.68 5.15
CA GLU A 572 -15.02 -20.50 3.93
C GLU A 572 -13.69 -21.29 3.96
N LEU A 573 -13.25 -21.77 5.13
CA LEU A 573 -12.02 -22.55 5.27
C LEU A 573 -12.19 -23.96 4.71
N ARG A 574 -11.10 -24.56 4.24
CA ARG A 574 -11.12 -25.93 3.70
C ARG A 574 -11.16 -27.01 4.77
N TYR A 575 -10.70 -26.69 5.97
CA TYR A 575 -10.67 -27.54 7.14
C TYR A 575 -11.21 -26.77 8.34
N GLY A 576 -12.02 -27.43 9.18
CA GLY A 576 -12.56 -26.86 10.40
C GLY A 576 -11.63 -26.98 11.59
N HIS A 577 -10.63 -27.86 11.52
CA HIS A 577 -9.66 -28.10 12.57
C HIS A 577 -8.26 -28.32 11.99
N LEU A 578 -7.25 -27.87 12.72
CA LEU A 578 -5.83 -28.12 12.49
C LEU A 578 -5.29 -28.95 13.64
N MET A 579 -4.82 -30.15 13.37
CA MET A 579 -4.20 -31.05 14.34
C MET A 579 -2.69 -31.10 14.11
N ILE A 580 -1.90 -30.74 15.13
CA ILE A 580 -0.44 -30.77 15.06
C ILE A 580 0.06 -32.11 15.59
N MET A 581 0.83 -32.85 14.81
CA MET A 581 1.37 -34.15 15.18
C MET A 581 2.90 -34.14 15.04
N THR A 582 3.55 -33.79 16.14
CA THR A 582 5.01 -33.69 16.26
C THR A 582 5.54 -34.80 17.15
N ASP A 583 6.86 -35.00 17.13
CA ASP A 583 7.50 -35.89 18.10
C ASP A 583 7.24 -35.38 19.54
N GLN A 584 7.13 -36.31 20.50
CA GLN A 584 6.85 -35.98 21.91
C GLN A 584 8.15 -35.58 22.63
N ASP A 585 8.91 -34.69 22.01
CA ASP A 585 10.14 -34.12 22.54
C ASP A 585 10.07 -32.58 22.58
N GLU A 586 11.14 -31.95 23.04
CA GLU A 586 11.19 -30.50 23.17
C GLU A 586 11.24 -29.79 21.81
N ASP A 587 11.84 -30.40 20.78
CA ASP A 587 11.88 -29.83 19.43
C ASP A 587 10.48 -29.83 18.78
N GLY A 588 9.67 -30.87 19.02
CA GLY A 588 8.27 -30.94 18.66
C GLY A 588 7.40 -29.91 19.39
N ALA A 589 7.69 -29.62 20.66
CA ALA A 589 7.04 -28.51 21.38
C ALA A 589 7.34 -27.15 20.72
N HIS A 590 8.56 -26.92 20.23
CA HIS A 590 8.87 -25.71 19.49
C HIS A 590 8.11 -25.59 18.16
N ILE A 591 7.96 -26.69 17.40
CA ILE A 591 7.18 -26.70 16.16
C ILE A 591 5.70 -26.37 16.45
N ARG A 592 5.12 -26.99 17.50
CA ARG A 592 3.77 -26.65 17.96
C ARG A 592 3.63 -25.16 18.24
N GLY A 593 4.57 -24.59 19.00
CA GLY A 593 4.57 -23.17 19.31
C GLY A 593 4.71 -22.26 18.09
N LEU A 594 5.52 -22.63 17.10
CA LEU A 594 5.68 -21.86 15.86
C LEU A 594 4.40 -21.85 15.01
N ILE A 595 3.67 -22.95 14.94
CA ILE A 595 2.37 -23.03 14.24
C ILE A 595 1.32 -22.16 14.97
N VAL A 596 1.27 -22.24 16.30
CA VAL A 596 0.40 -21.38 17.13
C VAL A 596 0.73 -19.91 16.88
N ASN A 597 2.01 -19.53 16.91
CA ASN A 597 2.44 -18.16 16.64
C ASN A 597 2.13 -17.70 15.21
N PHE A 598 2.24 -18.61 14.23
CA PHE A 598 1.86 -18.32 12.83
C PHE A 598 0.38 -17.93 12.71
N LEU A 599 -0.52 -18.70 13.32
CA LEU A 599 -1.94 -18.37 13.33
C LEU A 599 -2.23 -17.15 14.21
N HIS A 600 -1.60 -17.01 15.37
CA HIS A 600 -1.77 -15.84 16.24
C HIS A 600 -1.33 -14.52 15.57
N SER A 601 -0.27 -14.56 14.75
CA SER A 601 0.27 -13.34 14.12
C SER A 601 -0.61 -12.80 13.00
N PHE A 602 -1.29 -13.68 12.24
CA PHE A 602 -2.08 -13.27 11.07
C PHE A 602 -3.60 -13.39 11.27
N TRP A 603 -4.05 -14.35 12.07
CA TRP A 603 -5.47 -14.67 12.30
C TRP A 603 -5.73 -15.00 13.78
N PRO A 604 -5.57 -14.03 14.70
CA PRO A 604 -5.76 -14.26 16.13
C PRO A 604 -7.16 -14.79 16.48
N SER A 605 -8.18 -14.52 15.67
CA SER A 605 -9.52 -15.09 15.87
C SER A 605 -9.58 -16.62 15.77
N LEU A 606 -8.66 -17.27 15.06
CA LEU A 606 -8.57 -18.73 15.02
C LEU A 606 -8.01 -19.30 16.33
N ILE A 607 -7.07 -18.60 16.97
CA ILE A 607 -6.54 -18.97 18.31
C ILE A 607 -7.65 -18.91 19.36
N ARG A 608 -8.56 -17.96 19.23
CA ARG A 608 -9.70 -17.77 20.14
C ARG A 608 -10.83 -18.78 19.93
N SER A 609 -10.67 -19.73 19.01
CA SER A 609 -11.68 -20.74 18.65
C SER A 609 -11.18 -22.16 18.94
N ASP A 610 -12.01 -23.17 18.65
CA ASP A 610 -11.67 -24.60 18.81
C ASP A 610 -10.78 -25.17 17.67
N PHE A 611 -10.24 -24.29 16.83
CA PHE A 611 -9.57 -24.66 15.58
C PHE A 611 -8.29 -25.50 15.75
N ILE A 612 -7.49 -25.26 16.80
CA ILE A 612 -6.17 -25.92 16.95
C ILE A 612 -6.23 -27.06 17.96
N GLN A 613 -5.72 -28.21 17.52
CA GLN A 613 -5.54 -29.43 18.31
C GLN A 613 -4.09 -29.92 18.15
N TYR A 614 -3.64 -30.78 19.04
CA TYR A 614 -2.40 -31.52 18.85
C TYR A 614 -2.54 -32.97 19.30
N PHE A 615 -1.75 -33.84 18.69
CA PHE A 615 -1.77 -35.27 18.94
C PHE A 615 -0.57 -35.64 19.81
N ILE A 616 -0.82 -36.27 20.95
CA ILE A 616 0.22 -36.75 21.88
C ILE A 616 0.43 -38.24 21.71
N THR A 617 1.65 -38.70 21.95
CA THR A 617 1.99 -40.13 22.00
C THR A 617 2.77 -40.45 23.27
N PRO A 618 2.77 -41.72 23.74
CA PRO A 618 3.57 -42.09 24.90
C PRO A 618 5.06 -41.82 24.66
N LEU A 619 5.71 -41.10 25.59
CA LEU A 619 7.14 -40.80 25.57
C LEU A 619 8.01 -42.05 25.78
N LEU A 620 7.58 -42.91 26.71
CA LEU A 620 8.26 -44.16 27.02
C LEU A 620 7.25 -45.23 27.43
N LYS A 621 7.62 -46.49 27.17
CA LYS A 621 6.84 -47.66 27.60
C LYS A 621 7.75 -48.59 28.38
N VAL A 622 7.28 -49.03 29.53
CA VAL A 622 7.91 -50.12 30.28
C VAL A 622 7.16 -51.41 30.00
N ARG A 623 7.89 -52.51 29.83
CA ARG A 623 7.32 -53.83 29.57
C ARG A 623 7.89 -54.87 30.53
N SER A 624 7.00 -55.65 31.13
CA SER A 624 7.29 -56.87 31.88
C SER A 624 6.32 -57.97 31.42
N GLY A 625 6.84 -58.99 30.72
CA GLY A 625 5.98 -60.02 30.11
C GLY A 625 4.97 -59.44 29.10
N SER A 626 3.68 -59.66 29.35
CA SER A 626 2.56 -59.12 28.56
C SER A 626 2.11 -57.73 28.99
N GLU A 627 2.53 -57.24 30.16
CA GLU A 627 2.14 -55.94 30.68
C GLU A 627 2.98 -54.83 30.01
N VAL A 628 2.28 -53.81 29.50
CA VAL A 628 2.88 -52.63 28.88
C VAL A 628 2.27 -51.39 29.50
N ILE A 629 3.08 -50.60 30.21
CA ILE A 629 2.64 -49.36 30.86
C ILE A 629 3.22 -48.17 30.07
N PRO A 630 2.38 -47.37 29.40
CA PRO A 630 2.82 -46.16 28.71
C PRO A 630 2.89 -44.96 29.67
N PHE A 631 3.91 -44.12 29.49
CA PHE A 631 4.07 -42.84 30.20
C PHE A 631 4.18 -41.70 29.20
N TYR A 632 3.58 -40.55 29.53
CA TYR A 632 3.51 -39.38 28.63
C TYR A 632 4.44 -38.25 29.07
N SER A 633 5.06 -38.36 30.26
CA SER A 633 6.10 -37.46 30.73
C SER A 633 7.20 -38.18 31.53
N ASN A 634 8.40 -37.60 31.56
CA ASN A 634 9.48 -38.10 32.42
C ASN A 634 9.11 -38.03 33.91
N ALA A 635 8.32 -37.04 34.32
CA ALA A 635 7.89 -36.89 35.71
C ALA A 635 6.97 -38.04 36.17
N GLU A 636 6.04 -38.48 35.31
CA GLU A 636 5.20 -39.66 35.57
C GLU A 636 6.03 -40.93 35.70
N PHE A 637 6.99 -41.12 34.79
CA PHE A 637 7.89 -42.26 34.80
C PHE A 637 8.76 -42.30 36.06
N GLU A 638 9.40 -41.20 36.44
CA GLU A 638 10.26 -41.13 37.63
C GLU A 638 9.46 -41.26 38.93
N ARG A 639 8.19 -40.85 38.96
CA ARG A 639 7.29 -41.13 40.08
C ARG A 639 7.00 -42.63 40.16
N TRP A 640 6.58 -43.24 39.05
CA TRP A 640 6.32 -44.68 39.00
C TRP A 640 7.57 -45.51 39.36
N LYS A 641 8.75 -45.11 38.87
CA LYS A 641 10.03 -45.78 39.15
C LYS A 641 10.40 -45.71 40.64
N ARG A 642 10.09 -44.60 41.33
CA ARG A 642 10.31 -44.46 42.78
C ARG A 642 9.32 -45.30 43.60
N ASP A 643 8.08 -45.36 43.16
CA ASP A 643 7.00 -46.03 43.89
C ASP A 643 6.98 -47.56 43.64
N CYS A 644 7.56 -48.02 42.53
CA CYS A 644 7.60 -49.43 42.13
C CYS A 644 8.80 -50.17 42.75
N VAL A 645 8.53 -51.10 43.68
CA VAL A 645 9.56 -51.90 44.40
C VAL A 645 10.42 -52.78 43.47
N ASP A 646 9.89 -53.18 42.30
CA ASP A 646 10.51 -54.10 41.34
C ASP A 646 10.82 -53.41 39.99
N SER A 647 11.14 -52.12 40.00
CA SER A 647 11.35 -51.33 38.77
C SER A 647 12.43 -51.89 37.83
N THR A 648 13.38 -52.66 38.33
CA THR A 648 14.47 -53.30 37.57
C THR A 648 14.03 -54.50 36.72
N LYS A 649 12.85 -55.08 36.99
CA LYS A 649 12.30 -56.20 36.19
C LYS A 649 11.71 -55.74 34.85
N TYR A 650 11.46 -54.45 34.70
CA TYR A 650 10.84 -53.89 33.51
C TYR A 650 11.90 -53.49 32.47
N SER A 651 11.68 -53.90 31.23
CA SER A 651 12.42 -53.37 30.08
C SER A 651 11.85 -52.01 29.69
N LEU A 652 12.72 -51.00 29.62
CA LEU A 652 12.35 -49.64 29.23
C LEU A 652 12.61 -49.43 27.74
N LYS A 653 11.60 -48.91 27.02
CA LYS A 653 11.75 -48.49 25.63
C LYS A 653 11.30 -47.03 25.48
N TYR A 654 12.21 -46.19 25.01
CA TYR A 654 11.94 -44.79 24.67
C TYR A 654 11.31 -44.69 23.27
N TYR A 655 10.32 -43.83 23.13
CA TYR A 655 9.57 -43.54 21.90
C TYR A 655 9.72 -42.06 21.55
N LYS A 656 10.98 -41.60 21.42
CA LYS A 656 11.29 -40.18 21.18
C LYS A 656 10.80 -39.68 19.81
N GLY A 657 10.70 -40.55 18.81
CA GLY A 657 10.19 -40.20 17.48
C GLY A 657 8.90 -40.95 17.12
N LEU A 658 7.97 -40.29 16.44
CA LEU A 658 6.76 -40.92 15.92
C LEU A 658 7.08 -42.04 14.92
N GLY A 659 8.18 -41.91 14.17
CA GLY A 659 8.65 -42.94 13.24
C GLY A 659 9.11 -44.25 13.90
N THR A 660 9.29 -44.27 15.23
CA THR A 660 9.68 -45.49 15.97
C THR A 660 8.49 -46.39 16.32
N SER A 661 7.27 -45.87 16.20
CA SER A 661 6.04 -46.63 16.43
C SER A 661 5.67 -47.45 15.18
N SER A 662 5.21 -48.67 15.41
CA SER A 662 4.74 -49.56 14.33
C SER A 662 3.39 -49.08 13.76
N ALA A 663 3.07 -49.50 12.53
CA ALA A 663 1.75 -49.26 11.94
C ALA A 663 0.61 -49.86 12.76
N GLN A 664 0.87 -50.90 13.57
CA GLN A 664 -0.10 -51.46 14.50
C GLN A 664 -0.38 -50.50 15.66
N GLU A 665 0.66 -49.98 16.30
CA GLU A 665 0.54 -48.97 17.35
C GLU A 665 -0.15 -47.69 16.83
N ALA A 666 0.16 -47.27 15.59
CA ALA A 666 -0.52 -46.16 14.94
C ALA A 666 -2.04 -46.39 14.87
N ARG A 667 -2.47 -47.59 14.45
CA ARG A 667 -3.91 -47.94 14.40
C ARG A 667 -4.54 -47.95 15.79
N GLU A 668 -3.82 -48.41 16.82
CA GLU A 668 -4.28 -48.37 18.21
C GLU A 668 -4.45 -46.94 18.74
N TYR A 669 -3.48 -46.05 18.47
CA TYR A 669 -3.56 -44.64 18.88
C TYR A 669 -4.73 -43.91 18.21
N PHE A 670 -4.95 -44.14 16.92
CA PHE A 670 -6.07 -43.55 16.17
C PHE A 670 -7.42 -44.20 16.49
N ALA A 671 -7.46 -45.47 16.91
CA ALA A 671 -8.68 -46.08 17.46
C ALA A 671 -9.05 -45.45 18.83
N ALA A 672 -8.04 -45.10 19.62
CA ALA A 672 -8.19 -44.38 20.89
C ALA A 672 -7.91 -42.87 20.73
N MET A 673 -8.40 -42.27 19.64
CA MET A 673 -8.07 -40.88 19.28
C MET A 673 -8.44 -39.87 20.35
N ASP A 674 -9.56 -40.07 21.05
CA ASP A 674 -10.03 -39.15 22.09
C ASP A 674 -9.05 -39.05 23.26
N ARG A 675 -8.26 -40.11 23.53
CA ARG A 675 -7.22 -40.11 24.55
C ARG A 675 -5.95 -39.38 24.11
N HIS A 676 -5.63 -39.42 22.81
CA HIS A 676 -4.40 -38.88 22.25
C HIS A 676 -4.58 -37.46 21.67
N ARG A 677 -5.82 -36.98 21.59
CA ARG A 677 -6.15 -35.65 21.10
C ARG A 677 -6.18 -34.66 22.27
N MET A 678 -5.27 -33.69 22.22
CA MET A 678 -5.27 -32.53 23.09
C MET A 678 -5.89 -31.33 22.37
N GLN A 679 -6.83 -30.66 23.02
CA GLN A 679 -7.48 -29.45 22.52
C GLN A 679 -6.84 -28.21 23.15
N PHE A 680 -6.41 -27.25 22.32
CA PHE A 680 -6.08 -25.92 22.82
C PHE A 680 -7.35 -25.13 23.14
N VAL A 681 -7.34 -24.44 24.28
CA VAL A 681 -8.45 -23.63 24.77
C VAL A 681 -7.93 -22.24 25.09
N TYR A 682 -8.53 -21.21 24.49
CA TYR A 682 -8.18 -19.83 24.77
C TYR A 682 -8.65 -19.41 26.18
N GLY A 683 -7.71 -19.07 27.05
CA GLY A 683 -7.92 -18.64 28.43
C GLY A 683 -8.06 -17.12 28.63
N GLY A 684 -7.89 -16.31 27.57
CA GLY A 684 -8.00 -14.86 27.62
C GLY A 684 -6.70 -14.14 27.24
N LYS A 685 -6.57 -12.87 27.63
CA LYS A 685 -5.46 -11.99 27.22
C LYS A 685 -4.07 -12.49 27.64
N GLU A 686 -3.99 -13.26 28.73
CA GLU A 686 -2.73 -13.87 29.21
C GLU A 686 -2.13 -14.83 28.17
N ASP A 687 -2.96 -15.54 27.40
CA ASP A 687 -2.50 -16.42 26.33
C ASP A 687 -1.83 -15.62 25.21
N ASP A 688 -2.44 -14.50 24.79
CA ASP A 688 -1.90 -13.61 23.75
C ASP A 688 -0.53 -13.05 24.21
N GLU A 689 -0.44 -12.58 25.46
CA GLU A 689 0.78 -12.03 26.05
C GLU A 689 1.93 -13.05 26.17
N ASN A 690 1.61 -14.31 26.52
CA ASN A 690 2.60 -15.39 26.60
C ASN A 690 3.07 -15.84 25.20
N ILE A 691 2.17 -15.92 24.21
CA ILE A 691 2.57 -16.20 22.82
C ILE A 691 3.53 -15.10 22.32
N GLU A 692 3.23 -13.84 22.61
CA GLU A 692 4.11 -12.73 22.26
C GLU A 692 5.45 -12.77 22.98
N LEU A 693 5.46 -13.07 24.28
CA LEU A 693 6.68 -13.26 25.07
C LEU A 693 7.60 -14.30 24.42
N ALA A 694 7.03 -15.44 24.01
CA ALA A 694 7.78 -16.55 23.44
C ALA A 694 8.38 -16.22 22.06
N PHE A 695 7.68 -15.49 21.18
CA PHE A 695 8.05 -15.38 19.76
C PHE A 695 8.41 -13.98 19.27
N ASP A 696 8.15 -12.90 20.03
CA ASP A 696 8.55 -11.56 19.63
C ASP A 696 10.07 -11.36 19.78
N LYS A 697 10.75 -10.99 18.69
CA LYS A 697 12.21 -10.76 18.67
C LYS A 697 12.63 -9.64 19.63
N ASN A 698 11.76 -8.65 19.88
CA ASN A 698 12.06 -7.49 20.73
C ASN A 698 11.99 -7.81 22.24
N ARG A 699 11.41 -8.96 22.62
CA ARG A 699 11.21 -9.36 24.02
C ARG A 699 12.28 -10.33 24.53
N ALA A 700 13.53 -10.17 24.06
CA ALA A 700 14.62 -11.05 24.44
C ALA A 700 14.93 -11.00 25.94
N ASP A 701 14.90 -9.82 26.56
CA ASP A 701 15.17 -9.66 28.00
C ASP A 701 14.04 -10.24 28.86
N ASP A 702 12.78 -10.05 28.47
CA ASP A 702 11.64 -10.66 29.14
C ASP A 702 11.75 -12.20 29.13
N ARG A 703 12.17 -12.80 28.01
CA ARG A 703 12.41 -14.25 27.95
C ARG A 703 13.51 -14.70 28.91
N LYS A 704 14.54 -13.88 29.15
CA LYS A 704 15.58 -14.22 30.14
C LYS A 704 15.00 -14.31 31.54
N ILE A 705 14.16 -13.34 31.91
CA ILE A 705 13.45 -13.32 33.20
C ILE A 705 12.50 -14.51 33.30
N TRP A 706 11.72 -14.77 32.26
CA TRP A 706 10.80 -15.91 32.19
C TRP A 706 11.49 -17.26 32.41
N ILE A 707 12.60 -17.51 31.69
CA ILE A 707 13.33 -18.78 31.78
C ILE A 707 14.01 -18.96 33.14
N SER A 708 14.52 -17.88 33.74
CA SER A 708 15.21 -17.90 35.04
C SER A 708 14.24 -17.98 36.24
N SER A 709 13.11 -17.28 36.18
CA SER A 709 12.10 -17.23 37.26
C SER A 709 11.31 -18.52 37.41
N ASN A 710 11.05 -19.26 36.33
CA ASN A 710 10.34 -20.55 36.37
C ASN A 710 11.21 -21.72 36.87
N SER A 711 12.28 -21.46 37.61
CA SER A 711 13.20 -22.49 38.11
C SER A 711 12.61 -23.22 39.32
N ARG A 712 12.06 -24.41 39.04
CA ARG A 712 11.63 -25.51 39.93
C ARG A 712 10.11 -25.62 40.18
N GLU A 713 9.62 -26.81 39.81
CA GLU A 713 8.45 -27.52 40.35
C GLU A 713 7.15 -26.71 40.49
N LYS A 714 6.54 -26.34 39.35
CA LYS A 714 5.08 -26.28 39.27
C LYS A 714 4.59 -27.51 38.50
N VAL A 715 4.68 -28.68 39.12
CA VAL A 715 3.92 -29.84 38.64
C VAL A 715 2.47 -29.53 38.93
N SER A 716 1.70 -29.19 37.89
CA SER A 716 0.28 -28.93 37.98
C SER A 716 -0.42 -30.08 38.72
N SER A 717 -1.00 -29.77 39.87
CA SER A 717 -1.76 -30.67 40.74
C SER A 717 -3.24 -30.74 40.33
N LYS A 718 -3.56 -30.51 39.06
CA LYS A 718 -4.95 -30.60 38.56
C LYS A 718 -5.41 -32.06 38.54
N LYS A 719 -6.63 -32.30 39.04
CA LYS A 719 -7.33 -33.58 39.00
C LYS A 719 -7.53 -34.05 37.55
N ILE A 720 -7.48 -35.37 37.36
CA ILE A 720 -7.48 -36.14 36.10
C ILE A 720 -8.75 -35.94 35.23
N GLU A 721 -9.77 -35.26 35.72
CA GLU A 721 -11.09 -35.19 35.08
C GLU A 721 -11.17 -34.30 33.82
N ASP A 722 -10.15 -33.48 33.53
CA ASP A 722 -10.11 -32.55 32.38
C ASP A 722 -8.79 -32.65 31.56
N ALA A 723 -8.19 -33.86 31.51
CA ALA A 723 -6.80 -34.08 31.08
C ALA A 723 -6.49 -33.70 29.61
N ASN A 724 -7.49 -33.60 28.72
CA ASN A 724 -7.29 -33.44 27.27
C ASN A 724 -7.51 -32.01 26.75
N ARG A 725 -7.52 -31.02 27.65
CA ARG A 725 -7.64 -29.60 27.33
C ARG A 725 -6.47 -28.85 27.95
N ARG A 726 -5.87 -27.92 27.20
CA ARG A 726 -4.75 -27.11 27.68
C ARG A 726 -4.85 -25.68 27.17
N THR A 727 -4.51 -24.70 28.00
CA THR A 727 -4.43 -23.31 27.53
C THR A 727 -3.11 -23.04 26.81
N TYR A 728 -3.05 -21.94 26.04
CA TYR A 728 -1.81 -21.55 25.39
C TYR A 728 -0.76 -21.10 26.42
N SER A 729 -1.17 -20.42 27.51
CA SER A 729 -0.32 -20.07 28.65
C SER A 729 0.28 -21.32 29.31
N GLU A 730 -0.53 -22.34 29.59
CA GLU A 730 -0.05 -23.60 30.18
C GLU A 730 0.97 -24.28 29.27
N PHE A 731 0.68 -24.38 27.97
CA PHE A 731 1.62 -24.96 27.00
C PHE A 731 2.95 -24.18 26.93
N ILE A 732 2.91 -22.85 26.90
CA ILE A 732 4.11 -22.03 26.82
C ILE A 732 4.95 -22.19 28.10
N ASN A 733 4.31 -22.07 29.26
CA ASN A 733 4.97 -22.05 30.56
C ASN A 733 5.39 -23.43 31.08
N GLU A 734 4.83 -24.52 30.57
CA GLU A 734 5.12 -25.89 31.04
C GLU A 734 5.81 -26.76 29.99
N GLU A 735 5.58 -26.56 28.69
CA GLU A 735 6.20 -27.37 27.62
C GLU A 735 7.24 -26.57 26.81
N LEU A 736 6.89 -25.40 26.28
CA LEU A 736 7.79 -24.62 25.41
C LEU A 736 9.01 -24.07 26.17
N ILE A 737 8.89 -23.86 27.48
CA ILE A 737 10.01 -23.44 28.33
C ILE A 737 11.12 -24.50 28.37
N GLU A 738 10.78 -25.79 28.33
CA GLU A 738 11.77 -26.88 28.35
C GLU A 738 12.58 -26.90 27.06
N PHE A 739 11.94 -26.64 25.92
CA PHE A 739 12.65 -26.35 24.67
C PHE A 739 13.63 -25.19 24.81
N SER A 740 13.17 -24.08 25.39
CA SER A 740 14.01 -22.88 25.55
C SER A 740 15.25 -23.18 26.41
N ARG A 741 15.09 -23.96 27.48
CA ARG A 741 16.18 -24.42 28.35
C ARG A 741 17.15 -25.35 27.62
N LEU A 742 16.61 -26.28 26.85
CA LEU A 742 17.38 -27.24 26.07
C LEU A 742 18.18 -26.56 24.96
N ASP A 743 17.58 -25.60 24.26
CA ASP A 743 18.22 -24.78 23.25
C ASP A 743 19.40 -24.00 23.83
N ILE A 744 19.23 -23.35 25.00
CA ILE A 744 20.35 -22.70 25.70
C ILE A 744 21.46 -23.70 26.00
N ARG A 745 21.13 -24.88 26.54
CA ARG A 745 22.11 -25.92 26.90
C ARG A 745 22.87 -26.45 25.69
N ARG A 746 22.22 -26.55 24.52
CA ARG A 746 22.82 -27.05 23.27
C ARG A 746 23.59 -25.97 22.53
N SER A 747 23.16 -24.71 22.63
CA SER A 747 23.67 -23.60 21.82
C SER A 747 24.77 -22.78 22.50
N VAL A 748 24.75 -22.68 23.85
CA VAL A 748 25.74 -21.95 24.64
C VAL A 748 26.79 -22.93 25.20
N PRO A 749 28.10 -22.67 25.02
CA PRO A 749 29.18 -23.50 25.56
C PRO A 749 29.25 -23.41 27.09
N SER A 750 29.85 -24.42 27.72
CA SER A 750 30.21 -24.32 29.14
C SER A 750 31.39 -23.35 29.33
N ALA A 751 31.38 -22.57 30.40
CA ALA A 751 32.50 -21.70 30.76
C ALA A 751 33.76 -22.48 31.19
N ILE A 752 33.60 -23.75 31.58
CA ILE A 752 34.69 -24.59 32.09
C ILE A 752 35.53 -25.14 30.93
N ASP A 753 34.92 -25.87 30.00
CA ASP A 753 35.63 -26.49 28.87
C ASP A 753 35.54 -25.68 27.56
N GLY A 754 34.65 -24.70 27.47
CA GLY A 754 34.38 -23.97 26.23
C GLY A 754 33.64 -24.79 25.17
N LEU A 755 33.06 -25.93 25.54
CA LEU A 755 32.43 -26.87 24.61
C LEU A 755 30.91 -26.92 24.78
N LYS A 756 30.24 -27.13 23.66
CA LYS A 756 28.82 -27.51 23.58
C LYS A 756 28.67 -29.02 23.77
N PRO A 757 27.48 -29.53 24.16
CA PRO A 757 27.27 -30.97 24.36
C PRO A 757 27.67 -31.83 23.15
N SER A 758 27.34 -31.41 21.91
CA SER A 758 27.74 -32.14 20.69
C SER A 758 29.26 -32.25 20.55
N GLN A 759 30.00 -31.18 20.88
CA GLN A 759 31.45 -31.17 20.84
C GLN A 759 32.06 -32.07 21.93
N ARG A 760 31.45 -32.11 23.12
CA ARG A 760 31.86 -33.04 24.20
C ARG A 760 31.64 -34.49 23.82
N LYS A 761 30.49 -34.84 23.22
CA LYS A 761 30.20 -36.19 22.72
C LYS A 761 31.24 -36.65 21.68
N VAL A 762 31.65 -35.74 20.79
CA VAL A 762 32.74 -36.01 19.82
C VAL A 762 34.05 -36.30 20.53
N LEU A 763 34.51 -35.42 21.43
CA LEU A 763 35.78 -35.62 22.13
C LEU A 763 35.77 -36.85 23.04
N TYR A 764 34.69 -37.08 23.77
CA TYR A 764 34.52 -38.26 24.62
C TYR A 764 34.66 -39.55 23.81
N THR A 765 33.96 -39.65 22.67
CA THR A 765 34.05 -40.84 21.81
C THR A 765 35.45 -41.02 21.24
N MET A 766 36.10 -39.94 20.79
CA MET A 766 37.48 -39.98 20.31
C MET A 766 38.45 -40.44 21.40
N MET A 767 38.33 -39.91 22.62
CA MET A 767 39.19 -40.25 23.75
C MET A 767 39.02 -41.68 24.26
N GLN A 768 37.81 -42.24 24.18
CA GLN A 768 37.49 -43.58 24.68
C GLN A 768 37.70 -44.70 23.65
N ARG A 769 37.52 -44.42 22.35
CA ARG A 769 37.51 -45.45 21.30
C ARG A 769 38.55 -45.25 20.22
N PHE A 770 38.87 -44.01 19.87
CA PHE A 770 39.71 -43.66 18.73
C PHE A 770 40.89 -42.78 19.15
N GLU A 771 41.45 -43.07 20.33
CA GLU A 771 42.52 -42.25 20.89
C GLU A 771 43.82 -42.37 20.09
N LYS A 772 44.02 -43.52 19.42
CA LYS A 772 45.14 -43.79 18.51
C LYS A 772 44.59 -44.09 17.12
N GLY A 773 45.23 -43.50 16.10
CA GLY A 773 44.90 -43.74 14.69
C GLY A 773 43.86 -42.76 14.13
N GLU A 774 43.59 -42.92 12.83
CA GLU A 774 42.61 -42.13 12.09
C GLU A 774 41.28 -42.88 11.95
N VAL A 775 40.18 -42.14 11.88
CA VAL A 775 38.82 -42.65 11.70
C VAL A 775 38.09 -41.82 10.64
N ARG A 776 37.27 -42.46 9.80
CA ARG A 776 36.42 -41.73 8.85
C ARG A 776 35.38 -40.91 9.59
N VAL A 777 35.12 -39.69 9.13
CA VAL A 777 34.16 -38.79 9.79
C VAL A 777 32.75 -39.40 9.85
N VAL A 778 32.29 -40.07 8.79
CA VAL A 778 31.00 -40.77 8.79
C VAL A 778 30.95 -41.93 9.81
N GLN A 779 32.05 -42.67 9.98
CA GLN A 779 32.11 -43.77 10.95
C GLN A 779 32.15 -43.24 12.38
N LEU A 780 32.86 -42.13 12.62
CA LEU A 780 32.89 -41.46 13.90
C LEU A 780 31.50 -40.93 14.29
N ALA A 781 30.78 -40.30 13.36
CA ALA A 781 29.42 -39.83 13.59
C ALA A 781 28.48 -40.97 14.01
N GLY A 782 28.52 -42.10 13.29
CA GLY A 782 27.75 -43.30 13.66
C GLY A 782 28.15 -43.89 15.02
N ALA A 783 29.45 -43.90 15.36
CA ALA A 783 29.93 -44.36 16.66
C ALA A 783 29.43 -43.46 17.80
N ILE A 784 29.48 -42.14 17.63
CA ILE A 784 28.96 -41.18 18.62
C ILE A 784 27.44 -41.37 18.78
N ALA A 785 26.69 -41.53 17.68
CA ALA A 785 25.26 -41.79 17.72
C ALA A 785 24.92 -43.03 18.56
N HIS A 786 25.70 -44.10 18.40
CA HIS A 786 25.52 -45.33 19.15
C HIS A 786 25.95 -45.22 20.62
N PHE A 787 27.15 -44.71 20.91
CA PHE A 787 27.75 -44.77 22.26
C PHE A 787 27.38 -43.60 23.17
N CYS A 788 27.00 -42.46 22.60
CA CYS A 788 26.66 -41.25 23.36
C CYS A 788 25.18 -40.91 23.33
N ALA A 789 24.31 -41.84 22.91
CA ALA A 789 22.87 -41.63 22.78
C ALA A 789 22.52 -40.32 22.03
N TYR A 790 23.22 -40.03 20.93
CA TYR A 790 22.94 -38.79 20.18
C TYR A 790 21.67 -38.96 19.34
N HIS A 791 20.59 -38.33 19.78
CA HIS A 791 19.25 -38.52 19.21
C HIS A 791 18.92 -37.66 17.98
N HIS A 792 19.82 -36.77 17.56
CA HIS A 792 19.60 -35.93 16.38
C HIS A 792 20.18 -36.58 15.12
N GLY A 793 19.83 -36.03 13.95
CA GLY A 793 20.42 -36.46 12.69
C GLY A 793 21.95 -36.39 12.69
N GLU A 794 22.59 -37.30 11.96
CA GLU A 794 24.06 -37.41 11.89
C GLU A 794 24.70 -36.17 11.24
N GLN A 795 23.99 -35.45 10.36
CA GLN A 795 24.56 -34.34 9.60
C GLN A 795 25.04 -33.15 10.48
N PRO A 796 24.25 -32.62 11.44
CA PRO A 796 24.74 -31.68 12.45
C PRO A 796 26.00 -32.15 13.20
N LEU A 797 26.09 -33.45 13.47
CA LEU A 797 27.21 -34.03 14.18
C LEU A 797 28.46 -34.10 13.31
N ILE A 798 28.31 -34.49 12.03
CA ILE A 798 29.35 -34.42 11.00
C ILE A 798 29.90 -32.99 10.91
N ASN A 799 29.03 -31.99 10.83
CA ASN A 799 29.44 -30.59 10.78
C ASN A 799 30.19 -30.17 12.06
N THR A 800 29.79 -30.69 13.22
CA THR A 800 30.50 -30.47 14.49
C THR A 800 31.90 -31.06 14.46
N ILE A 801 32.06 -32.29 13.96
CA ILE A 801 33.38 -32.95 13.81
C ILE A 801 34.27 -32.15 12.86
N VAL A 802 33.74 -31.76 11.69
CA VAL A 802 34.47 -30.98 10.69
C VAL A 802 34.96 -29.66 11.28
N ARG A 803 34.09 -28.91 11.96
CA ARG A 803 34.45 -27.63 12.59
C ARG A 803 35.48 -27.77 13.70
N LEU A 804 35.48 -28.87 14.46
CA LEU A 804 36.51 -29.15 15.47
C LEU A 804 37.89 -29.49 14.87
N ALA A 805 37.92 -29.92 13.59
CA ALA A 805 39.14 -30.30 12.89
C ALA A 805 39.74 -29.18 12.03
N GLN A 806 38.93 -28.22 11.55
CA GLN A 806 39.37 -27.12 10.69
C GLN A 806 40.56 -26.33 11.25
N ASP A 807 41.51 -25.98 10.38
CA ASP A 807 42.79 -25.36 10.72
C ASP A 807 43.17 -24.12 9.87
N PHE A 808 42.23 -23.60 9.06
CA PHE A 808 42.42 -22.38 8.28
C PHE A 808 42.30 -21.11 9.16
N VAL A 809 42.82 -19.99 8.68
CA VAL A 809 42.81 -18.70 9.41
C VAL A 809 41.38 -18.27 9.72
N GLY A 810 41.06 -18.04 11.00
CA GLY A 810 39.71 -17.69 11.46
C GLY A 810 38.88 -18.87 11.96
N SER A 811 39.38 -20.11 11.86
CA SER A 811 38.79 -21.29 12.50
C SER A 811 39.36 -21.50 13.92
N ASN A 812 39.95 -22.66 14.22
CA ASN A 812 40.49 -22.97 15.54
C ASN A 812 41.94 -22.50 15.71
N ASN A 813 42.25 -21.83 16.83
CA ASN A 813 43.64 -21.57 17.21
C ASN A 813 44.37 -22.87 17.57
N ILE A 814 43.68 -23.75 18.29
CA ILE A 814 44.09 -25.13 18.57
C ILE A 814 42.95 -26.06 18.15
N ASN A 815 43.08 -26.68 16.98
CA ASN A 815 42.16 -27.72 16.54
C ASN A 815 42.35 -28.97 17.42
N LEU A 816 41.25 -29.43 18.03
CA LEU A 816 41.25 -30.59 18.92
C LEU A 816 41.24 -31.92 18.14
N LEU A 817 40.88 -31.86 16.87
CA LEU A 817 40.94 -32.95 15.91
C LEU A 817 41.84 -32.58 14.73
N GLN A 818 42.45 -33.57 14.09
CA GLN A 818 43.29 -33.36 12.90
C GLN A 818 42.44 -33.38 11.61
N PRO A 819 42.63 -32.43 10.69
CA PRO A 819 41.94 -32.42 9.39
C PRO A 819 42.68 -33.32 8.38
N ILE A 820 42.36 -34.61 8.31
CA ILE A 820 42.99 -35.57 7.38
C ILE A 820 42.15 -35.67 6.10
N GLY A 821 42.51 -34.86 5.12
CA GLY A 821 41.76 -34.69 3.87
C GLY A 821 41.30 -33.24 3.67
N GLN A 822 40.29 -33.00 2.84
CA GLN A 822 39.78 -31.65 2.56
C GLN A 822 38.67 -31.24 3.54
N PHE A 823 39.03 -30.56 4.62
CA PHE A 823 38.11 -30.08 5.68
C PHE A 823 37.53 -28.68 5.43
N GLY A 824 37.67 -28.20 4.20
CA GLY A 824 37.20 -26.90 3.77
C GLY A 824 38.29 -25.84 3.87
N THR A 825 38.05 -24.73 3.21
CA THR A 825 39.00 -23.63 3.09
C THR A 825 38.36 -22.33 3.56
N ARG A 826 39.19 -21.32 3.75
CA ARG A 826 38.72 -19.98 4.11
C ARG A 826 37.77 -19.38 3.05
N LEU A 827 37.90 -19.76 1.77
CA LEU A 827 37.14 -19.14 0.67
C LEU A 827 35.62 -19.24 0.87
N ALA A 828 35.16 -20.34 1.48
CA ALA A 828 33.76 -20.56 1.82
C ALA A 828 33.53 -20.67 3.33
N GLY A 829 34.48 -20.19 4.15
CA GLY A 829 34.38 -20.30 5.62
C GLY A 829 34.34 -21.76 6.12
N GLY A 830 34.88 -22.70 5.35
CA GLY A 830 34.90 -24.13 5.67
C GLY A 830 33.70 -24.93 5.16
N GLU A 831 32.70 -24.30 4.53
CA GLU A 831 31.53 -24.99 3.97
C GLU A 831 31.86 -25.77 2.68
N ASP A 832 33.00 -25.50 2.06
CA ASP A 832 33.58 -26.23 0.91
C ASP A 832 34.32 -27.53 1.33
N CYS A 833 34.04 -28.05 2.52
CA CYS A 833 34.57 -29.34 2.96
C CYS A 833 34.09 -30.49 2.07
N ALA A 834 34.94 -31.51 1.90
CA ALA A 834 34.54 -32.72 1.18
C ALA A 834 33.54 -33.53 2.02
N SER A 835 32.70 -34.32 1.34
CA SER A 835 31.71 -35.19 2.02
C SER A 835 32.39 -36.06 3.09
N ALA A 836 31.72 -36.25 4.23
CA ALA A 836 32.18 -37.06 5.37
C ALA A 836 32.56 -38.50 5.03
N ARG A 837 32.16 -39.00 3.85
CA ARG A 837 32.54 -40.31 3.32
C ARG A 837 34.01 -40.37 2.86
N TYR A 838 34.60 -39.23 2.50
CA TYR A 838 35.93 -39.13 1.90
C TYR A 838 37.01 -38.60 2.85
N ILE A 839 36.61 -38.02 3.98
CA ILE A 839 37.53 -37.38 4.92
C ILE A 839 37.69 -38.17 6.21
N TYR A 840 38.90 -38.09 6.76
CA TYR A 840 39.32 -38.78 7.98
C TYR A 840 39.70 -37.76 9.05
N THR A 841 39.62 -38.16 10.31
CA THR A 841 40.10 -37.34 11.41
C THR A 841 40.79 -38.21 12.45
N ALA A 842 41.61 -37.58 13.28
CA ALA A 842 42.30 -38.22 14.40
C ALA A 842 42.34 -37.25 15.57
N LEU A 843 42.54 -37.77 16.79
CA LEU A 843 42.68 -36.92 17.97
C LEU A 843 43.98 -36.11 17.84
N SER A 844 43.91 -34.79 17.99
CA SER A 844 45.12 -33.96 17.94
C SER A 844 46.07 -34.35 19.09
N PRO A 845 47.39 -34.46 18.86
CA PRO A 845 48.33 -34.85 19.91
C PRO A 845 48.27 -33.96 21.15
N LEU A 846 47.92 -32.68 20.98
CA LEU A 846 47.79 -31.71 22.08
C LEU A 846 46.53 -31.95 22.93
N THR A 847 45.52 -32.63 22.41
CA THR A 847 44.21 -32.74 23.08
C THR A 847 44.33 -33.49 24.42
N ARG A 848 45.14 -34.55 24.53
CA ARG A 848 45.36 -35.26 25.82
C ARG A 848 46.31 -34.54 26.78
N TRP A 849 47.04 -33.53 26.32
CA TRP A 849 47.77 -32.61 27.22
C TRP A 849 46.82 -31.56 27.77
N ILE A 850 45.90 -31.07 26.94
CA ILE A 850 44.87 -30.11 27.36
C ILE A 850 43.88 -30.77 28.32
N PHE A 851 43.49 -32.01 28.04
CA PHE A 851 42.56 -32.82 28.83
C PHE A 851 43.29 -34.06 29.38
N PRO A 852 43.89 -33.97 30.58
CA PRO A 852 44.69 -35.04 31.16
C PRO A 852 43.91 -36.34 31.34
N ARG A 853 44.55 -37.48 31.02
CA ARG A 853 43.95 -38.81 31.20
C ARG A 853 43.61 -39.15 32.66
N ALA A 854 44.31 -38.54 33.62
CA ALA A 854 44.06 -38.77 35.04
C ALA A 854 42.65 -38.33 35.44
N ASP A 855 42.10 -37.31 34.76
CA ASP A 855 40.80 -36.73 35.08
C ASP A 855 39.63 -37.65 34.68
N ASP A 856 39.81 -38.53 33.69
CA ASP A 856 38.76 -39.41 33.15
C ASP A 856 38.05 -40.24 34.25
N SER A 857 38.74 -40.53 35.36
CA SER A 857 38.20 -41.31 36.48
C SER A 857 37.38 -40.51 37.51
N VAL A 858 37.54 -39.18 37.55
CA VAL A 858 36.93 -38.29 38.56
C VAL A 858 35.89 -37.33 37.99
N LEU A 859 35.78 -37.23 36.67
CA LEU A 859 34.72 -36.43 36.03
C LEU A 859 33.33 -37.00 36.34
N SER A 860 32.33 -36.13 36.43
CA SER A 860 30.93 -36.53 36.61
C SER A 860 30.29 -36.83 35.26
N TYR A 861 29.97 -38.09 35.02
CA TYR A 861 29.38 -38.56 33.77
C TYR A 861 27.87 -38.49 33.78
N MET A 862 27.29 -38.08 32.65
CA MET A 862 25.85 -38.08 32.46
C MET A 862 25.39 -39.50 32.05
N GLU A 863 24.13 -39.82 32.34
CA GLU A 863 23.49 -41.06 31.92
C GLU A 863 22.26 -40.74 31.06
N GLU A 864 22.19 -41.35 29.88
CA GLU A 864 21.04 -41.29 28.97
C GLU A 864 20.72 -42.72 28.51
N ASP A 865 19.43 -43.10 28.50
CA ASP A 865 18.98 -44.45 28.13
C ASP A 865 19.71 -45.60 28.89
N ASN A 866 20.04 -45.38 30.16
CA ASN A 866 20.87 -46.26 31.02
C ASN A 866 22.30 -46.51 30.49
N MET A 867 22.80 -45.64 29.62
CA MET A 867 24.16 -45.64 29.10
C MET A 867 24.94 -44.46 29.66
N ARG A 868 26.19 -44.72 30.07
CA ARG A 868 27.15 -43.66 30.43
C ARG A 868 27.61 -42.93 29.18
N ILE A 869 27.22 -41.67 29.07
CA ILE A 869 27.54 -40.80 27.93
C ILE A 869 28.71 -39.87 28.28
N GLU A 870 28.79 -38.66 27.70
CA GLU A 870 29.84 -37.69 27.97
C GLU A 870 29.81 -37.15 29.42
N PRO A 871 30.92 -36.61 29.94
CA PRO A 871 30.90 -35.88 31.19
C PRO A 871 30.14 -34.56 31.09
N GLN A 872 29.65 -34.07 32.22
CA GLN A 872 28.96 -32.78 32.31
C GLN A 872 29.78 -31.65 31.66
N TRP A 873 31.09 -31.66 31.92
CA TRP A 873 32.12 -30.85 31.29
C TRP A 873 33.45 -31.58 31.42
N PHE A 874 34.43 -31.24 30.58
CA PHE A 874 35.82 -31.62 30.81
C PHE A 874 36.55 -30.54 31.62
N CYS A 875 37.70 -30.87 32.22
CA CYS A 875 38.58 -29.90 32.89
C CYS A 875 39.82 -29.66 32.03
N PRO A 876 39.84 -28.68 31.11
CA PRO A 876 41.06 -28.37 30.40
C PRO A 876 42.06 -27.65 31.33
N ILE A 877 43.35 -27.93 31.17
CA ILE A 877 44.41 -27.21 31.91
C ILE A 877 44.57 -25.74 31.48
N ILE A 878 43.97 -25.35 30.36
CA ILE A 878 43.91 -23.97 29.87
C ILE A 878 42.46 -23.62 29.48
N PRO A 879 42.00 -22.36 29.68
CA PRO A 879 40.66 -21.92 29.30
C PRO A 879 40.39 -22.02 27.78
N MET A 880 39.87 -23.16 27.33
CA MET A 880 39.68 -23.43 25.90
C MET A 880 38.65 -22.52 25.23
N VAL A 881 37.68 -22.00 26.00
CA VAL A 881 36.72 -20.98 25.54
C VAL A 881 37.41 -19.69 25.06
N LEU A 882 38.55 -19.32 25.65
CA LEU A 882 39.35 -18.18 25.21
C LEU A 882 40.32 -18.55 24.09
N VAL A 883 40.80 -19.81 24.07
CA VAL A 883 41.73 -20.28 23.03
C VAL A 883 41.05 -20.29 21.66
N ASN A 884 39.94 -21.00 21.53
CA ASN A 884 39.24 -21.20 20.26
C ASN A 884 38.05 -20.25 20.07
N GLY A 885 37.77 -19.40 21.06
CA GLY A 885 36.55 -18.61 21.08
C GLY A 885 35.31 -19.50 21.21
N ALA A 886 34.15 -18.85 21.23
CA ALA A 886 32.89 -19.55 21.12
C ALA A 886 31.79 -18.63 20.63
N GLU A 887 30.89 -19.17 19.81
CA GLU A 887 29.72 -18.46 19.33
C GLU A 887 28.48 -19.34 19.48
N GLY A 888 27.39 -18.75 19.95
CA GLY A 888 26.16 -19.47 20.20
C GLY A 888 24.98 -18.54 20.38
N ILE A 889 23.84 -18.90 19.82
CA ILE A 889 22.58 -18.19 20.00
C ILE A 889 21.58 -19.21 20.52
N GLY A 890 21.10 -19.01 21.75
CA GLY A 890 20.01 -19.76 22.34
C GLY A 890 18.83 -18.84 22.64
N THR A 891 17.73 -19.40 23.09
CA THR A 891 16.48 -18.67 23.32
C THR A 891 16.66 -17.56 24.35
N GLY A 892 16.80 -16.31 23.90
CA GLY A 892 17.00 -15.14 24.75
C GLY A 892 18.46 -14.79 25.05
N TRP A 893 19.44 -15.64 24.69
CA TRP A 893 20.86 -15.39 24.92
C TRP A 893 21.67 -15.50 23.63
N SER A 894 22.67 -14.63 23.49
CA SER A 894 23.75 -14.80 22.52
C SER A 894 25.08 -14.70 23.23
N THR A 895 26.05 -15.48 22.76
CA THR A 895 27.42 -15.44 23.23
C THR A 895 28.36 -15.33 22.04
N LYS A 896 29.36 -14.46 22.17
CA LYS A 896 30.45 -14.29 21.24
C LYS A 896 31.73 -14.02 22.02
N VAL A 897 32.53 -15.07 22.17
CA VAL A 897 33.85 -15.03 22.79
C VAL A 897 34.89 -15.08 21.67
N LEU A 898 35.76 -14.09 21.62
CA LEU A 898 36.84 -14.03 20.63
C LEU A 898 37.97 -14.99 20.98
N CYS A 899 38.74 -15.37 19.97
CA CYS A 899 39.93 -16.20 20.15
C CYS A 899 41.10 -15.36 20.66
N TYR A 900 41.93 -15.93 21.55
CA TYR A 900 43.11 -15.30 22.12
C TYR A 900 44.35 -16.20 21.99
N ASN A 901 45.53 -15.62 22.18
CA ASN A 901 46.79 -16.34 22.01
C ASN A 901 47.00 -17.36 23.15
N PRO A 902 47.15 -18.66 22.85
CA PRO A 902 47.34 -19.69 23.87
C PRO A 902 48.51 -19.41 24.82
N LYS A 903 49.61 -18.83 24.35
CA LYS A 903 50.77 -18.51 25.20
C LYS A 903 50.44 -17.41 26.22
N GLN A 904 49.69 -16.40 25.81
CA GLN A 904 49.26 -15.32 26.73
C GLN A 904 48.26 -15.84 27.76
N ILE A 905 47.34 -16.72 27.33
CA ILE A 905 46.41 -17.40 28.24
C ILE A 905 47.18 -18.20 29.28
N ILE A 906 48.15 -19.04 28.86
CA ILE A 906 48.98 -19.84 29.77
C ILE A 906 49.72 -18.95 30.77
N ASN A 907 50.36 -17.87 30.31
CA ASN A 907 51.06 -16.93 31.18
C ASN A 907 50.10 -16.30 32.20
N ASN A 908 48.88 -15.95 31.79
CA ASN A 908 47.88 -15.39 32.69
C ASN A 908 47.36 -16.41 33.71
N VAL A 909 47.16 -17.67 33.31
CA VAL A 909 46.81 -18.77 34.23
C VAL A 909 47.90 -18.96 35.28
N GLN A 910 49.18 -18.98 34.86
CA GLN A 910 50.31 -19.06 35.78
C GLN A 910 50.35 -17.87 36.75
N ARG A 911 50.16 -16.65 36.24
CA ARG A 911 50.05 -15.44 37.06
C ARG A 911 48.93 -15.54 38.10
N MET A 912 47.77 -16.07 37.73
CA MET A 912 46.67 -16.28 38.68
C MET A 912 47.03 -17.29 39.77
N ILE A 913 47.70 -18.40 39.40
CA ILE A 913 48.19 -19.40 40.36
C ILE A 913 49.20 -18.77 41.32
N ASP A 914 50.07 -17.90 40.81
CA ASP A 914 51.09 -17.17 41.57
C ASP A 914 50.55 -15.93 42.33
N GLY A 915 49.24 -15.67 42.28
CA GLY A 915 48.60 -14.52 42.93
C GLY A 915 48.92 -13.14 42.32
N GLN A 916 49.41 -13.10 41.09
CA GLN A 916 49.74 -11.89 40.34
C GLN A 916 48.54 -11.34 39.53
N SER A 917 48.57 -10.05 39.24
CA SER A 917 47.55 -9.41 38.39
C SER A 917 47.60 -9.90 36.94
N LEU A 918 46.44 -10.00 36.29
CA LEU A 918 46.31 -10.42 34.89
C LEU A 918 46.92 -9.39 33.92
N GLN A 919 47.55 -9.88 32.85
CA GLN A 919 47.92 -9.07 31.70
C GLN A 919 46.79 -8.99 30.69
N LYS A 920 46.56 -7.80 30.15
CA LYS A 920 45.57 -7.58 29.10
C LYS A 920 45.96 -8.35 27.83
N MET A 921 45.00 -9.04 27.22
CA MET A 921 45.17 -9.80 25.99
C MET A 921 44.36 -9.15 24.86
N LEU A 922 44.90 -9.17 23.65
CA LEU A 922 44.17 -8.77 22.44
C LEU A 922 43.70 -10.02 21.67
N PRO A 923 42.58 -9.94 20.94
CA PRO A 923 42.13 -11.03 20.09
C PRO A 923 43.23 -11.48 19.12
N PHE A 924 43.32 -12.79 18.91
CA PHE A 924 44.36 -13.43 18.13
C PHE A 924 43.81 -14.63 17.37
N TYR A 925 44.18 -14.71 16.08
CA TYR A 925 43.84 -15.81 15.20
C TYR A 925 45.11 -16.41 14.61
N ARG A 926 45.26 -17.72 14.70
CA ARG A 926 46.44 -18.44 14.20
C ARG A 926 46.66 -18.14 12.72
N LYS A 927 47.90 -17.80 12.36
CA LYS A 927 48.36 -17.40 11.01
C LYS A 927 47.70 -16.12 10.46
N PHE A 928 46.96 -15.34 11.27
CA PHE A 928 46.51 -14.01 10.86
C PHE A 928 47.67 -13.02 10.86
N THR A 929 47.82 -12.23 9.80
CA THR A 929 48.90 -11.25 9.62
C THR A 929 48.42 -9.80 9.64
N GLY A 930 47.13 -9.56 9.84
CA GLY A 930 46.57 -8.22 9.97
C GLY A 930 46.82 -7.60 11.36
N ALA A 931 46.31 -6.39 11.55
CA ALA A 931 46.43 -5.67 12.82
C ALA A 931 45.12 -5.72 13.62
N VAL A 932 45.24 -5.82 14.94
CA VAL A 932 44.12 -5.77 15.89
C VAL A 932 44.32 -4.57 16.80
N LYS A 933 43.35 -3.67 16.84
CA LYS A 933 43.36 -2.48 17.69
C LYS A 933 42.12 -2.48 18.57
N GLU A 934 42.26 -2.08 19.82
CA GLU A 934 41.12 -1.88 20.71
C GLU A 934 40.61 -0.45 20.55
N ILE A 935 39.32 -0.29 20.26
CA ILE A 935 38.69 1.03 20.08
C ILE A 935 38.09 1.49 21.41
N SER A 936 37.42 0.58 22.11
CA SER A 936 36.81 0.80 23.42
C SER A 936 36.77 -0.51 24.19
N ASP A 937 36.39 -0.46 25.46
CA ASP A 937 36.26 -1.67 26.28
C ASP A 937 35.36 -2.71 25.58
N GLY A 938 35.90 -3.91 25.38
CA GLY A 938 35.24 -5.02 24.68
C GLY A 938 35.01 -4.85 23.17
N ARG A 939 35.51 -3.79 22.52
CA ARG A 939 35.37 -3.57 21.05
C ARG A 939 36.71 -3.45 20.34
N PHE A 940 36.89 -4.28 19.32
CA PHE A 940 38.14 -4.38 18.56
C PHE A 940 37.93 -4.09 17.07
N GLU A 941 38.86 -3.34 16.49
CA GLU A 941 39.03 -3.18 15.05
C GLU A 941 40.05 -4.18 14.54
N MET A 942 39.68 -4.96 13.53
CA MET A 942 40.57 -5.91 12.87
C MET A 942 40.76 -5.50 11.42
N SER A 943 41.98 -5.15 11.03
CA SER A 943 42.33 -4.77 9.65
C SER A 943 43.21 -5.86 9.03
N GLY A 944 42.85 -6.29 7.82
CA GLY A 944 43.63 -7.28 7.08
C GLY A 944 44.92 -6.71 6.52
N ALA A 945 45.89 -7.58 6.24
CA ALA A 945 47.12 -7.19 5.55
C ALA A 945 46.93 -7.33 4.03
N ILE A 946 47.37 -6.32 3.26
CA ILE A 946 47.34 -6.32 1.81
C ILE A 946 48.77 -6.19 1.30
N MET A 947 49.17 -7.06 0.38
CA MET A 947 50.42 -6.90 -0.38
C MET A 947 50.10 -6.52 -1.82
N LEU A 948 50.73 -5.44 -2.30
CA LEU A 948 50.59 -4.97 -3.67
C LEU A 948 51.62 -5.70 -4.53
N GLN A 949 51.15 -6.45 -5.54
CA GLN A 949 52.02 -7.02 -6.56
C GLN A 949 51.84 -6.28 -7.89
N PRO A 950 52.92 -5.75 -8.51
CA PRO A 950 52.86 -5.15 -9.83
C PRO A 950 52.63 -6.23 -10.90
N SER A 951 51.55 -6.12 -11.68
CA SER A 951 51.28 -6.97 -12.85
C SER A 951 51.87 -6.35 -14.12
N ARG A 952 52.26 -7.21 -15.09
CA ARG A 952 52.83 -6.81 -16.39
C ARG A 952 51.90 -5.94 -17.27
N ASN A 953 50.61 -5.82 -16.94
CA ASN A 953 49.61 -5.08 -17.73
C ASN A 953 49.14 -3.76 -17.08
N ASN A 954 49.97 -3.07 -16.27
CA ASN A 954 49.56 -1.84 -15.55
C ASN A 954 48.29 -2.02 -14.67
N SER A 955 47.97 -3.26 -14.27
CA SER A 955 46.92 -3.55 -13.29
C SER A 955 47.56 -3.81 -11.93
N LEU A 956 47.01 -3.18 -10.88
CA LEU A 956 47.38 -3.51 -9.50
C LEU A 956 46.64 -4.79 -9.13
N THR A 957 47.39 -5.87 -8.84
CA THR A 957 46.78 -7.10 -8.32
C THR A 957 46.93 -7.08 -6.81
N PHE A 958 45.80 -6.99 -6.10
CA PHE A 958 45.78 -7.02 -4.64
C PHE A 958 45.86 -8.46 -4.17
N GLN A 959 46.93 -8.84 -3.48
CA GLN A 959 46.98 -10.10 -2.75
C GLN A 959 46.58 -9.81 -1.29
N ALA A 960 45.31 -10.03 -0.98
CA ALA A 960 44.81 -9.98 0.38
C ALA A 960 45.47 -11.10 1.17
N LEU A 961 46.38 -10.77 2.09
CA LEU A 961 47.14 -11.78 2.81
C LEU A 961 46.24 -12.47 3.82
N HIS A 962 45.46 -11.77 4.66
CA HIS A 962 44.42 -12.39 5.52
C HIS A 962 43.40 -11.32 6.00
N PHE A 963 42.08 -11.55 5.87
CA PHE A 963 40.99 -10.75 6.47
C PHE A 963 40.08 -11.63 7.33
N VAL A 964 40.09 -11.46 8.66
CA VAL A 964 39.26 -12.26 9.59
C VAL A 964 37.80 -11.87 9.46
#